data_AF-A0A8T5MGP4-F1
#
_entry.id   AF-A0A8T5MGP4-F1
#
_cell.length_a   1.000
_cell.length_b   1.000
_cell.length_c   1.000
_cell.angle_alpha   90.00
_cell.angle_beta   90.00
_cell.angle_gamma   90.00
#
_symmetry.space_group_name_H-M   'P 1'
#
loop_
_entity.id
_entity.type
_entity.pdbx_description
1 polymer ?
#
loop_
_entity_poly.entity_id
_entity_poly.type
_entity_poly.pdbx_seq_one_letter_code
_entity_poly.pdbx_strand_id
1 'polypeptide(L)'
;MRHEPILLALLLFVPGLVAGLVWPSFPAGTVYFEFDKPNGSVSAFDKNETLTLTNYENQSVTTGLNVTVTGISGVTVTSVTSILVPKSDSEKVILTFHADSSMAKGEYSGTLVVSGDKIGTTGSTSHPITVEIEHPPATINATWNPASAGNVKAGSNFSYTLTVSEVMGYKSASGVNVSLFDLGPIENLSYNGTLGDFGPLTSKDINVKFNILERGLEPGTYSITPIIRSASVINANADELNYNIPSPVMKVTPLEIDFEKITFETGKDSKTVVVNISETGGYTPIEGLNIILVEGEEGWITPSDVDYIPAGNSESYGFGIFLPSDASLGLKNWNFKLYTPYTAEYVRASVIVSFPGTDEAISSLENISNVTESPQRRALIQDTISLLETSKDKTQLRKIAMVMSVYSGTRTFLSNIDIATNKEGRMVEAGDAIIRAKAALNKMEIGDQNLQDAELKLYSNKIVSQAREIWDSEARSTLSALEENAENEKDSNYKLTALYYNRISDIYVILDEPAKAEEYSLKQSDIEKLYHDSLLEASTLAGEAEEGLEFARVKTFSPGENTYIVLNPFSYDFVSGNYDASIDKYEKAEALYRRAGEESDADLLQDKLVEITRQKNNIFRIFLAYGSLLGLVFLWFVGRVFWGLQNYTRDEMDGHGGDVLTGEESKR
;
A
#
# COMPACT_ATOMS: atom_id res chain seq x y z
N MET A 1 19.68 -0.17 132.75
CA MET A 1 19.06 0.96 132.01
C MET A 1 19.43 0.75 130.54
N ARG A 2 18.56 0.59 129.55
CA ARG A 2 17.10 0.62 129.40
C ARG A 2 16.79 -0.33 128.21
N HIS A 3 15.76 -1.15 128.38
CA HIS A 3 14.85 -1.77 127.39
C HIS A 3 15.40 -2.63 126.21
N GLU A 4 15.16 -3.95 126.35
CA GLU A 4 14.62 -4.91 125.35
C GLU A 4 13.41 -4.36 124.54
N PRO A 5 12.84 -5.01 123.47
CA PRO A 5 12.82 -6.47 123.18
C PRO A 5 12.77 -6.99 121.71
N ILE A 6 13.07 -8.29 121.58
CA ILE A 6 12.32 -9.40 120.91
C ILE A 6 11.52 -9.09 119.61
N LEU A 7 11.75 -9.89 118.54
CA LEU A 7 10.65 -10.64 117.90
C LEU A 7 11.11 -11.85 117.05
N LEU A 8 10.47 -12.97 117.37
CA LEU A 8 10.40 -14.26 116.69
C LEU A 8 9.20 -14.24 115.70
N ALA A 9 9.29 -15.03 114.63
CA ALA A 9 8.20 -15.76 113.93
C ALA A 9 7.73 -15.30 112.52
N LEU A 10 7.46 -16.34 111.70
CA LEU A 10 6.64 -16.42 110.47
C LEU A 10 7.20 -15.70 109.22
N LEU A 11 7.23 -16.27 107.99
CA LEU A 11 6.22 -17.06 107.27
C LEU A 11 6.88 -17.86 106.12
N LEU A 12 6.40 -19.10 105.93
CA LEU A 12 6.39 -19.78 104.64
C LEU A 12 5.65 -18.91 103.61
N PHE A 13 6.33 -18.50 102.55
CA PHE A 13 5.68 -18.08 101.31
C PHE A 13 6.14 -19.03 100.20
N VAL A 14 5.36 -20.08 99.99
CA VAL A 14 5.23 -20.67 98.66
C VAL A 14 4.57 -19.60 97.81
N PRO A 15 5.20 -19.08 96.73
CA PRO A 15 4.43 -18.35 95.74
C PRO A 15 3.43 -19.35 95.18
N GLY A 16 2.15 -19.19 95.53
CA GLY A 16 1.08 -19.88 94.83
C GLY A 16 1.23 -19.55 93.35
N LEU A 17 1.57 -20.56 92.55
CA LEU A 17 1.43 -20.53 91.11
C LEU A 17 -0.04 -20.27 90.82
N VAL A 18 -0.40 -19.01 90.59
CA VAL A 18 -1.67 -18.67 89.96
C VAL A 18 -1.50 -19.12 88.52
N ALA A 19 -1.87 -20.37 88.24
CA ALA A 19 -1.77 -20.96 86.92
C ALA A 19 -2.78 -20.29 85.99
N GLY A 20 -2.29 -19.62 84.96
CA GLY A 20 -3.08 -19.44 83.75
C GLY A 20 -3.25 -20.80 83.07
N LEU A 21 -4.49 -21.24 82.92
CA LEU A 21 -4.81 -22.60 82.44
C LEU A 21 -4.62 -22.71 80.91
N VAL A 22 -4.81 -21.61 80.17
CA VAL A 22 -4.63 -21.54 78.71
C VAL A 22 -3.75 -20.35 78.35
N TRP A 23 -2.74 -20.58 77.51
CA TRP A 23 -1.80 -19.57 77.05
C TRP A 23 -2.00 -19.28 75.56
N PRO A 24 -2.47 -18.08 75.20
CA PRO A 24 -2.52 -17.63 73.82
C PRO A 24 -1.12 -17.35 73.27
N SER A 25 -0.94 -17.67 72.00
CA SER A 25 0.23 -17.34 71.19
C SER A 25 -0.24 -16.82 69.85
N PHE A 26 0.25 -15.62 69.48
CA PHE A 26 -0.03 -14.99 68.20
C PHE A 26 1.29 -14.89 67.40
N PRO A 27 1.56 -15.85 66.51
CA PRO A 27 2.86 -15.96 65.84
C PRO A 27 3.05 -14.95 64.70
N ALA A 28 1.96 -14.41 64.14
CA ALA A 28 2.02 -13.59 62.93
C ALA A 28 2.83 -12.31 63.15
N GLY A 29 2.72 -11.67 64.33
CA GLY A 29 3.44 -10.43 64.69
C GLY A 29 3.04 -9.19 63.87
N THR A 30 2.72 -9.38 62.59
CA THR A 30 2.25 -8.39 61.62
C THR A 30 0.97 -8.87 60.96
N VAL A 31 -0.03 -7.99 60.82
CA VAL A 31 -1.27 -8.22 60.06
C VAL A 31 -1.27 -7.30 58.85
N TYR A 32 -1.20 -7.88 57.65
CA TYR A 32 -1.09 -7.14 56.39
C TYR A 32 -2.45 -7.02 55.69
N PHE A 33 -2.87 -5.79 55.40
CA PHE A 33 -4.06 -5.47 54.63
C PHE A 33 -3.69 -4.87 53.28
N GLU A 34 -4.27 -5.43 52.22
CA GLU A 34 -4.21 -4.90 50.87
C GLU A 34 -5.55 -4.27 50.52
N PHE A 35 -5.56 -2.97 50.22
CA PHE A 35 -6.80 -2.24 49.90
C PHE A 35 -7.16 -2.44 48.42
N ASP A 36 -7.64 -3.63 48.07
CA ASP A 36 -7.89 -4.10 46.70
C ASP A 36 -9.19 -3.59 46.04
N LYS A 37 -9.97 -2.76 46.74
CA LYS A 37 -11.24 -2.19 46.28
C LYS A 37 -11.25 -0.66 46.31
N PRO A 38 -11.98 0.03 45.41
CA PRO A 38 -12.06 1.49 45.38
C PRO A 38 -12.41 2.12 46.73
N ASN A 39 -11.78 3.25 47.03
CA ASN A 39 -12.00 3.99 48.26
C ASN A 39 -13.49 4.37 48.41
N GLY A 40 -14.07 4.01 49.55
CA GLY A 40 -15.48 4.22 49.86
C GLY A 40 -16.44 3.15 49.29
N SER A 41 -15.95 2.16 48.54
CA SER A 41 -16.79 1.03 48.06
C SER A 41 -17.09 -0.02 49.13
N VAL A 42 -16.24 -0.09 50.17
CA VAL A 42 -16.42 -0.91 51.37
C VAL A 42 -16.14 -0.07 52.61
N SER A 43 -16.76 -0.41 53.74
CA SER A 43 -16.51 0.28 55.02
C SER A 43 -15.25 -0.22 55.73
N ALA A 44 -14.84 -1.47 55.49
CA ALA A 44 -13.66 -2.07 56.08
C ALA A 44 -13.08 -3.18 55.17
N PHE A 45 -11.80 -3.48 55.37
CA PHE A 45 -11.09 -4.61 54.78
C PHE A 45 -10.84 -5.67 55.84
N ASP A 46 -10.99 -6.94 55.47
CA ASP A 46 -10.94 -8.07 56.40
C ASP A 46 -9.68 -8.91 56.18
N LYS A 47 -9.02 -9.29 57.28
CA LYS A 47 -7.87 -10.21 57.27
C LYS A 47 -8.01 -11.25 58.36
N ASN A 48 -7.88 -12.52 57.98
CA ASN A 48 -7.93 -13.64 58.90
C ASN A 48 -6.53 -14.02 59.36
N GLU A 49 -6.31 -14.07 60.66
CA GLU A 49 -5.07 -14.53 61.29
C GLU A 49 -5.37 -15.60 62.34
N THR A 50 -4.37 -16.43 62.67
CA THR A 50 -4.56 -17.55 63.59
C THR A 50 -3.96 -17.26 64.96
N LEU A 51 -4.80 -17.30 65.99
CA LEU A 51 -4.39 -17.36 67.39
C LEU A 51 -4.33 -18.82 67.84
N THR A 52 -3.23 -19.23 68.45
CA THR A 52 -3.10 -20.58 69.02
C THR A 52 -3.27 -20.50 70.54
N LEU A 53 -4.20 -21.28 71.09
CA LEU A 53 -4.45 -21.39 72.52
C LEU A 53 -3.87 -22.72 73.01
N THR A 54 -2.83 -22.68 73.85
CA THR A 54 -2.21 -23.90 74.41
C THR A 54 -2.69 -24.14 75.83
N ASN A 55 -3.28 -25.31 76.08
CA ASN A 55 -3.69 -25.73 77.41
C ASN A 55 -2.62 -26.64 78.03
N TYR A 56 -2.02 -26.22 79.13
CA TYR A 56 -1.01 -27.02 79.83
C TYR A 56 -1.61 -27.92 80.92
N GLU A 57 -2.93 -27.85 81.14
CA GLU A 57 -3.61 -28.68 82.11
C GLU A 57 -3.84 -30.11 81.60
N ASN A 58 -4.01 -31.04 82.53
CA ASN A 58 -4.31 -32.44 82.24
C ASN A 58 -5.81 -32.71 81.95
N GLN A 59 -6.63 -31.66 81.90
CA GLN A 59 -8.06 -31.67 81.60
C GLN A 59 -8.40 -30.63 80.52
N SER A 60 -9.43 -30.86 79.73
CA SER A 60 -9.88 -29.89 78.73
C SER A 60 -10.46 -28.65 79.40
N VAL A 61 -10.17 -27.47 78.85
CA VAL A 61 -10.57 -26.18 79.41
C VAL A 61 -11.49 -25.44 78.44
N THR A 62 -12.71 -25.15 78.86
CA THR A 62 -13.57 -24.15 78.19
C THR A 62 -13.29 -22.78 78.79
N THR A 63 -12.96 -21.81 77.95
CA THR A 63 -12.71 -20.40 78.31
C THR A 63 -13.53 -19.47 77.44
N GLY A 64 -14.01 -18.36 78.00
CA GLY A 64 -14.48 -17.22 77.21
C GLY A 64 -13.28 -16.47 76.62
N LEU A 65 -13.40 -15.98 75.38
CA LEU A 65 -12.32 -15.23 74.72
C LEU A 65 -12.83 -13.85 74.27
N ASN A 66 -12.31 -12.80 74.90
CA ASN A 66 -12.48 -11.45 74.38
C ASN A 66 -11.13 -10.97 73.84
N VAL A 67 -11.09 -10.80 72.52
CA VAL A 67 -9.92 -10.31 71.80
C VAL A 67 -10.22 -8.89 71.36
N THR A 68 -9.31 -7.97 71.70
CA THR A 68 -9.40 -6.56 71.29
C THR A 68 -8.04 -6.08 70.81
N VAL A 69 -8.04 -5.20 69.80
CA VAL A 69 -6.86 -4.45 69.40
C VAL A 69 -6.87 -3.11 70.12
N THR A 70 -5.77 -2.76 70.75
CA THR A 70 -5.58 -1.47 71.43
C THR A 70 -4.36 -0.77 70.86
N GLY A 71 -4.38 0.57 70.86
CA GLY A 71 -3.28 1.40 70.33
C GLY A 71 -3.33 1.65 68.82
N ILE A 72 -4.25 1.04 68.07
CA ILE A 72 -4.45 1.29 66.63
C ILE A 72 -5.89 1.74 66.40
N SER A 73 -6.08 3.01 66.04
CA SER A 73 -7.40 3.53 65.67
C SER A 73 -7.81 3.02 64.28
N GLY A 74 -9.06 2.62 64.13
CA GLY A 74 -9.61 2.11 62.87
C GLY A 74 -9.33 0.63 62.59
N VAL A 75 -8.74 -0.11 63.55
CA VAL A 75 -8.63 -1.57 63.47
C VAL A 75 -9.44 -2.21 64.59
N THR A 76 -10.32 -3.13 64.22
CA THR A 76 -11.05 -3.97 65.18
C THR A 76 -10.80 -5.44 64.89
N VAL A 77 -11.15 -6.30 65.84
CA VAL A 77 -11.03 -7.75 65.68
C VAL A 77 -12.31 -8.39 66.20
N THR A 78 -12.81 -9.40 65.49
CA THR A 78 -14.00 -10.12 65.91
C THR A 78 -13.73 -10.89 67.21
N SER A 79 -14.55 -10.67 68.24
CA SER A 79 -14.47 -11.40 69.51
C SER A 79 -15.07 -12.80 69.40
N VAL A 80 -14.47 -13.79 70.08
CA VAL A 80 -14.91 -15.20 70.02
C VAL A 80 -15.45 -15.67 71.38
N THR A 81 -16.75 -15.88 71.51
CA THR A 81 -17.39 -15.94 72.83
C THR A 81 -17.03 -17.15 73.71
N SER A 82 -16.73 -18.33 73.15
CA SER A 82 -16.29 -19.49 73.95
C SER A 82 -15.56 -20.55 73.10
N ILE A 83 -14.44 -21.08 73.60
CA ILE A 83 -13.64 -22.12 72.94
C ILE A 83 -13.29 -23.23 73.95
N LEU A 84 -13.34 -24.48 73.49
CA LEU A 84 -12.85 -25.65 74.22
C LEU A 84 -11.43 -25.97 73.76
N VAL A 85 -10.46 -25.91 74.68
CA VAL A 85 -9.07 -26.32 74.41
C VAL A 85 -8.84 -27.70 75.03
N PRO A 86 -8.48 -28.73 74.24
CA PRO A 86 -8.28 -30.09 74.76
C PRO A 86 -7.14 -30.18 75.79
N LYS A 87 -7.13 -31.22 76.62
CA LYS A 87 -6.09 -31.44 77.63
C LYS A 87 -4.70 -31.53 77.00
N SER A 88 -3.72 -30.82 77.55
CA SER A 88 -2.31 -30.88 77.13
C SER A 88 -2.10 -30.70 75.61
N ASP A 89 -2.99 -29.95 74.95
CA ASP A 89 -3.03 -29.74 73.51
C ASP A 89 -3.28 -28.24 73.20
N SER A 90 -3.30 -27.91 71.92
CA SER A 90 -3.56 -26.57 71.42
C SER A 90 -4.79 -26.51 70.51
N GLU A 91 -5.54 -25.42 70.59
CA GLU A 91 -6.66 -25.11 69.69
C GLU A 91 -6.36 -23.86 68.86
N LYS A 92 -6.74 -23.86 67.58
CA LYS A 92 -6.54 -22.73 66.67
C LYS A 92 -7.82 -21.94 66.51
N VAL A 93 -7.73 -20.64 66.78
CA VAL A 93 -8.82 -19.68 66.66
C VAL A 93 -8.53 -18.75 65.50
N ILE A 94 -9.45 -18.66 64.55
CA ILE A 94 -9.35 -17.69 63.47
C ILE A 94 -9.87 -16.35 63.99
N LEU A 95 -9.00 -15.35 63.99
CA LEU A 95 -9.32 -13.96 64.29
C LEU A 95 -9.51 -13.21 62.98
N THR A 96 -10.67 -12.60 62.79
CA THR A 96 -10.91 -11.67 61.67
C THR A 96 -10.64 -10.26 62.14
N PHE A 97 -9.57 -9.67 61.62
CA PHE A 97 -9.23 -8.27 61.79
C PHE A 97 -9.96 -7.45 60.72
N HIS A 98 -10.49 -6.30 61.11
CA HIS A 98 -11.15 -5.34 60.24
C HIS A 98 -10.37 -4.03 60.28
N ALA A 99 -9.92 -3.54 59.13
CA ALA A 99 -9.29 -2.22 58.98
C ALA A 99 -10.26 -1.27 58.25
N ASP A 100 -10.53 -0.10 58.85
CA ASP A 100 -11.38 0.93 58.24
C ASP A 100 -10.84 1.34 56.87
N SER A 101 -11.71 1.47 55.88
CA SER A 101 -11.32 1.82 54.51
C SER A 101 -10.66 3.20 54.37
N SER A 102 -10.79 4.07 55.38
CA SER A 102 -10.16 5.39 55.43
C SER A 102 -8.75 5.38 56.02
N MET A 103 -8.22 4.23 56.45
CA MET A 103 -6.86 4.16 57.00
C MET A 103 -5.82 4.52 55.93
N ALA A 104 -4.82 5.32 56.34
CA ALA A 104 -3.72 5.73 55.46
C ALA A 104 -2.72 4.58 55.27
N LYS A 105 -1.92 4.63 54.20
CA LYS A 105 -0.80 3.71 54.01
C LYS A 105 0.21 3.87 55.15
N GLY A 106 0.66 2.77 55.73
CA GLY A 106 1.71 2.78 56.74
C GLY A 106 1.68 1.59 57.68
N GLU A 107 2.63 1.59 58.60
CA GLU A 107 2.72 0.62 59.69
C GLU A 107 2.18 1.24 60.99
N TYR A 108 1.32 0.49 61.66
CA TYR A 108 0.68 0.88 62.91
C TYR A 108 1.02 -0.14 63.99
N SER A 109 1.79 0.28 65.00
CA SER A 109 2.10 -0.60 66.13
C SER A 109 1.03 -0.51 67.21
N GLY A 110 0.59 -1.66 67.69
CA GLY A 110 -0.43 -1.79 68.72
C GLY A 110 -0.24 -3.03 69.58
N THR A 111 -1.26 -3.34 70.35
CA THR A 111 -1.27 -4.52 71.21
C THR A 111 -2.57 -5.27 71.02
N LEU A 112 -2.45 -6.54 70.66
CA LEU A 112 -3.53 -7.52 70.69
C LEU A 112 -3.70 -7.99 72.13
N VAL A 113 -4.80 -7.61 72.74
CA VAL A 113 -5.15 -8.00 74.10
C VAL A 113 -6.10 -9.18 74.01
N VAL A 114 -5.66 -10.33 74.53
CA VAL A 114 -6.45 -11.56 74.62
C VAL A 114 -6.84 -11.75 76.07
N SER A 115 -8.12 -11.64 76.39
CA SER A 115 -8.66 -11.74 77.75
C SER A 115 -9.70 -12.84 77.90
N GLY A 116 -9.80 -13.42 79.09
CA GLY A 116 -10.70 -14.53 79.36
C GLY A 116 -10.61 -14.99 80.81
N ASP A 117 -11.63 -15.71 81.26
CA ASP A 117 -11.73 -16.21 82.64
C ASP A 117 -10.61 -17.20 83.00
N LYS A 118 -9.93 -17.79 82.01
CA LYS A 118 -8.86 -18.78 82.19
C LYS A 118 -7.60 -18.52 81.34
N ILE A 119 -7.41 -17.28 80.89
CA ILE A 119 -6.30 -16.85 80.03
C ILE A 119 -5.14 -16.27 80.86
N GLY A 120 -3.96 -16.88 80.78
CA GLY A 120 -2.75 -16.38 81.46
C GLY A 120 -2.93 -16.27 82.99
N THR A 121 -1.90 -15.78 83.69
CA THR A 121 -1.93 -15.68 85.17
C THR A 121 -2.81 -14.53 85.69
N THR A 122 -3.12 -13.55 84.82
CA THR A 122 -3.82 -12.30 85.14
C THR A 122 -5.21 -12.19 84.50
N GLY A 123 -5.70 -13.23 83.81
CA GLY A 123 -6.95 -13.19 83.04
C GLY A 123 -6.84 -12.48 81.68
N SER A 124 -5.63 -12.07 81.30
CA SER A 124 -5.32 -11.43 80.03
C SER A 124 -3.84 -11.58 79.67
N THR A 125 -3.55 -11.73 78.38
CA THR A 125 -2.21 -11.57 77.81
C THR A 125 -2.21 -10.47 76.75
N SER A 126 -1.03 -9.92 76.50
CA SER A 126 -0.83 -8.86 75.52
C SER A 126 0.24 -9.30 74.54
N HIS A 127 -0.05 -9.22 73.24
CA HIS A 127 0.88 -9.51 72.18
C HIS A 127 1.14 -8.24 71.37
N PRO A 128 2.39 -7.81 71.19
CA PRO A 128 2.69 -6.71 70.27
C PRO A 128 2.26 -7.12 68.87
N ILE A 129 1.56 -6.23 68.18
CA ILE A 129 1.20 -6.43 66.77
C ILE A 129 1.57 -5.20 65.97
N THR A 130 1.95 -5.41 64.73
CA THR A 130 2.05 -4.37 63.70
C THR A 130 0.94 -4.59 62.70
N VAL A 131 0.14 -3.57 62.39
CA VAL A 131 -0.78 -3.60 61.26
C VAL A 131 -0.15 -2.83 60.12
N GLU A 132 0.02 -3.48 58.97
CA GLU A 132 0.55 -2.85 57.77
C GLU A 132 -0.59 -2.65 56.78
N ILE A 133 -0.84 -1.40 56.41
CA ILE A 133 -1.83 -1.03 55.39
C ILE A 133 -1.07 -0.70 54.11
N GLU A 134 -1.32 -1.47 53.05
CA GLU A 134 -0.83 -1.22 51.70
C GLU A 134 -1.97 -0.73 50.81
N HIS A 135 -1.81 0.47 50.27
CA HIS A 135 -2.66 0.96 49.18
C HIS A 135 -2.11 0.51 47.84
N PRO A 136 -2.97 0.10 46.89
CA PRO A 136 -2.54 -0.27 45.54
C PRO A 136 -1.93 0.94 44.81
N PRO A 137 -1.23 0.70 43.69
CA PRO A 137 -0.93 1.76 42.73
C PRO A 137 -2.21 2.48 42.25
N ALA A 138 -2.08 3.72 41.78
CA ALA A 138 -3.20 4.40 41.12
C ALA A 138 -3.66 3.56 39.92
N THR A 139 -4.97 3.41 39.72
CA THR A 139 -5.50 2.66 38.57
C THR A 139 -6.20 3.61 37.63
N ILE A 140 -5.67 3.75 36.41
CA ILE A 140 -6.23 4.61 35.37
C ILE A 140 -7.05 3.76 34.40
N ASN A 141 -8.34 4.07 34.28
CA ASN A 141 -9.23 3.48 33.29
C ASN A 141 -9.53 4.49 32.17
N ALA A 142 -9.50 4.04 30.92
CA ALA A 142 -9.94 4.81 29.76
C ALA A 142 -11.12 4.12 29.07
N THR A 143 -12.26 4.79 28.99
CA THR A 143 -13.52 4.25 28.47
C THR A 143 -14.12 5.14 27.39
N TRP A 144 -14.62 4.55 26.32
CA TRP A 144 -15.22 5.29 25.20
C TRP A 144 -16.71 5.58 25.39
N ASN A 145 -17.14 6.75 24.92
CA ASN A 145 -18.55 7.12 24.84
C ASN A 145 -18.90 7.68 23.43
N PRO A 146 -19.78 6.99 22.69
CA PRO A 146 -20.29 5.62 22.94
C PRO A 146 -19.18 4.55 22.85
N ALA A 147 -19.45 3.35 23.39
CA ALA A 147 -18.48 2.24 23.46
C ALA A 147 -18.14 1.58 22.10
N SER A 148 -18.93 1.88 21.05
CA SER A 148 -18.64 1.45 19.67
C SER A 148 -19.16 2.50 18.69
N ALA A 149 -18.46 2.63 17.58
CA ALA A 149 -18.85 3.49 16.46
C ALA A 149 -19.82 2.83 15.47
N GLY A 150 -19.97 1.49 15.52
CA GLY A 150 -20.81 0.75 14.57
C GLY A 150 -20.28 0.80 13.13
N ASN A 151 -21.21 0.80 12.16
CA ASN A 151 -20.85 0.93 10.74
C ASN A 151 -20.47 2.37 10.40
N VAL A 152 -19.29 2.54 9.83
CA VAL A 152 -18.78 3.86 9.43
C VAL A 152 -18.76 3.97 7.90
N LYS A 153 -19.02 5.19 7.42
CA LYS A 153 -19.08 5.50 5.98
C LYS A 153 -17.74 6.09 5.52
N ALA A 154 -17.29 5.68 4.34
CA ALA A 154 -16.13 6.23 3.64
C ALA A 154 -16.22 7.75 3.52
N GLY A 155 -15.09 8.45 3.70
CA GLY A 155 -15.01 9.91 3.63
C GLY A 155 -15.75 10.68 4.73
N SER A 156 -16.29 9.99 5.73
CA SER A 156 -17.02 10.62 6.82
C SER A 156 -16.11 10.90 8.01
N ASN A 157 -16.40 12.00 8.71
CA ASN A 157 -15.67 12.43 9.90
C ASN A 157 -16.46 12.06 11.16
N PHE A 158 -15.78 11.53 12.15
CA PHE A 158 -16.38 11.12 13.42
C PHE A 158 -15.71 11.81 14.61
N SER A 159 -16.46 11.92 15.71
CA SER A 159 -16.00 12.54 16.95
C SER A 159 -16.55 11.73 18.13
N TYR A 160 -15.66 11.18 18.94
CA TYR A 160 -15.95 10.34 20.10
C TYR A 160 -15.28 10.89 21.35
N THR A 161 -15.86 10.61 22.51
CA THR A 161 -15.29 11.04 23.78
C THR A 161 -14.60 9.86 24.46
N LEU A 162 -13.32 10.01 24.79
CA LEU A 162 -12.56 9.08 25.62
C LEU A 162 -12.45 9.67 27.03
N THR A 163 -13.09 9.04 28.01
CA THR A 163 -13.00 9.44 29.42
C THR A 163 -11.89 8.66 30.09
N VAL A 164 -10.89 9.36 30.61
CA VAL A 164 -9.77 8.79 31.37
C VAL A 164 -9.95 9.13 32.84
N SER A 165 -9.86 8.16 33.74
CA SER A 165 -10.17 8.35 35.16
C SER A 165 -9.28 7.52 36.08
N GLU A 166 -8.95 8.05 37.26
CA GLU A 166 -8.40 7.27 38.36
C GLU A 166 -9.58 6.65 39.14
N VAL A 167 -9.56 5.34 39.38
CA VAL A 167 -10.75 4.62 39.89
C VAL A 167 -10.60 4.04 41.30
N MET A 168 -9.39 4.00 41.87
CA MET A 168 -9.16 3.38 43.18
C MET A 168 -9.24 4.38 44.33
N GLY A 169 -8.94 5.65 44.12
CA GLY A 169 -9.18 6.70 45.10
C GLY A 169 -8.22 6.78 46.28
N TYR A 170 -7.07 6.08 46.22
CA TYR A 170 -6.05 6.10 47.29
C TYR A 170 -4.79 6.88 46.91
N LYS A 171 -4.34 6.80 45.66
CA LYS A 171 -3.11 7.44 45.18
C LYS A 171 -3.38 8.25 43.92
N SER A 172 -2.64 9.35 43.77
CA SER A 172 -2.60 10.11 42.53
C SER A 172 -1.70 9.44 41.50
N ALA A 173 -1.99 9.67 40.22
CA ALA A 173 -1.10 9.34 39.10
C ALA A 173 -0.48 10.63 38.54
N SER A 174 0.83 10.65 38.33
CA SER A 174 1.54 11.81 37.80
C SER A 174 1.96 11.65 36.34
N GLY A 175 1.93 12.75 35.58
CA GLY A 175 2.37 12.80 34.20
C GLY A 175 1.68 11.77 33.29
N VAL A 176 0.37 11.59 33.44
CA VAL A 176 -0.39 10.64 32.63
C VAL A 176 -0.41 11.12 31.18
N ASN A 177 0.01 10.24 30.27
CA ASN A 177 0.03 10.46 28.83
C ASN A 177 -0.82 9.38 28.16
N VAL A 178 -1.61 9.80 27.17
CA VAL A 178 -2.41 8.89 26.36
C VAL A 178 -2.03 9.08 24.90
N SER A 179 -1.60 7.98 24.28
CA SER A 179 -1.39 7.88 22.85
C SER A 179 -2.42 6.92 22.27
N LEU A 180 -3.06 7.29 21.17
CA LEU A 180 -4.00 6.42 20.47
C LEU A 180 -3.26 5.64 19.38
N PHE A 181 -3.57 4.36 19.29
CA PHE A 181 -3.07 3.47 18.25
C PHE A 181 -4.25 2.91 17.46
N ASP A 182 -4.14 2.94 16.14
CA ASP A 182 -5.15 2.40 15.24
C ASP A 182 -4.54 1.38 14.27
N LEU A 183 -5.35 0.43 13.85
CA LEU A 183 -5.00 -0.62 12.88
C LEU A 183 -5.93 -0.59 11.66
N GLY A 184 -6.50 0.56 11.33
CA GLY A 184 -7.52 0.65 10.28
C GLY A 184 -7.35 1.86 9.37
N PRO A 185 -8.21 1.97 8.34
CA PRO A 185 -8.07 2.96 7.28
C PRO A 185 -8.61 4.34 7.73
N ILE A 186 -8.02 4.90 8.78
CA ILE A 186 -8.37 6.22 9.31
C ILE A 186 -7.26 7.25 9.03
N GLU A 187 -7.67 8.49 8.83
CA GLU A 187 -6.80 9.65 8.76
C GLU A 187 -7.08 10.63 9.90
N ASN A 188 -6.08 11.47 10.18
CA ASN A 188 -6.20 12.61 11.09
C ASN A 188 -6.72 12.22 12.48
N LEU A 189 -6.32 11.05 13.00
CA LEU A 189 -6.64 10.62 14.36
C LEU A 189 -6.12 11.66 15.36
N SER A 190 -7.03 12.47 15.86
CA SER A 190 -6.71 13.58 16.72
C SER A 190 -6.60 13.07 18.14
N TYR A 191 -5.37 12.81 18.59
CA TYR A 191 -4.88 13.06 19.96
C TYR A 191 -3.65 12.20 20.26
N ASN A 192 -2.55 12.86 20.59
CA ASN A 192 -1.42 12.25 21.29
C ASN A 192 -0.90 13.31 22.26
N GLY A 193 -1.05 13.10 23.56
CA GLY A 193 -0.91 14.19 24.50
C GLY A 193 -0.76 13.79 25.96
N THR A 194 -0.19 14.72 26.72
CA THR A 194 -0.10 14.60 28.17
C THR A 194 -1.37 15.17 28.79
N LEU A 195 -2.08 14.33 29.55
CA LEU A 195 -3.24 14.74 30.34
C LEU A 195 -2.83 15.39 31.67
N GLY A 196 -1.57 15.20 32.07
CA GLY A 196 -1.03 15.70 33.33
C GLY A 196 -1.43 14.80 34.50
N ASP A 197 -1.53 15.40 35.69
CA ASP A 197 -1.76 14.62 36.90
C ASP A 197 -3.24 14.31 37.12
N PHE A 198 -3.50 13.14 37.70
CA PHE A 198 -4.80 12.70 38.16
C PHE A 198 -4.76 12.57 39.68
N GLY A 199 -5.63 13.32 40.36
CA GLY A 199 -5.92 13.08 41.77
C GLY A 199 -6.79 11.84 41.96
N PRO A 200 -6.96 11.38 43.20
CA PRO A 200 -7.85 10.27 43.53
C PRO A 200 -9.27 10.50 43.02
N LEU A 201 -9.86 9.52 42.33
CA LEU A 201 -11.23 9.58 41.78
C LEU A 201 -11.50 10.73 40.80
N THR A 202 -10.45 11.29 40.17
CA THR A 202 -10.61 12.36 39.16
C THR A 202 -10.70 11.80 37.75
N SER A 203 -11.40 12.51 36.85
CA SER A 203 -11.53 12.16 35.44
C SER A 203 -11.26 13.34 34.51
N LYS A 204 -10.90 13.04 33.27
CA LYS A 204 -10.72 14.00 32.17
C LYS A 204 -11.27 13.40 30.88
N ASP A 205 -11.94 14.22 30.09
CA ASP A 205 -12.48 13.84 28.80
C ASP A 205 -11.58 14.33 27.67
N ILE A 206 -11.32 13.44 26.71
CA ILE A 206 -10.63 13.75 25.46
C ILE A 206 -11.65 13.64 24.34
N ASN A 207 -11.78 14.68 23.52
CA ASN A 207 -12.50 14.58 22.26
C ASN A 207 -11.55 14.08 21.16
N VAL A 208 -11.80 12.86 20.69
CA VAL A 208 -11.04 12.20 19.64
C VAL A 208 -11.83 12.29 18.33
N LYS A 209 -11.19 12.84 17.30
CA LYS A 209 -11.74 12.94 15.95
C LYS A 209 -10.90 12.11 15.00
N PHE A 210 -11.54 11.50 14.03
CA PHE A 210 -10.87 10.78 12.95
C PHE A 210 -11.78 10.76 11.72
N ASN A 211 -11.17 10.58 10.56
CA ASN A 211 -11.86 10.49 9.29
C ASN A 211 -11.62 9.10 8.71
N ILE A 212 -12.66 8.49 8.12
CA ILE A 212 -12.48 7.27 7.34
C ILE A 212 -12.00 7.66 5.96
N LEU A 213 -10.98 6.98 5.45
CA LEU A 213 -10.49 7.18 4.09
C LEU A 213 -11.63 7.12 3.06
N GLU A 214 -11.53 7.93 2.01
CA GLU A 214 -12.51 7.90 0.91
C GLU A 214 -12.28 6.71 -0.02
N ARG A 215 -11.04 6.22 -0.12
CA ARG A 215 -10.57 5.20 -1.06
C ARG A 215 -9.64 4.20 -0.40
N GLY A 216 -9.43 3.05 -1.05
CA GLY A 216 -8.53 2.00 -0.59
C GLY A 216 -9.03 1.30 0.67
N LEU A 217 -10.35 1.21 0.84
CA LEU A 217 -10.97 0.61 2.02
C LEU A 217 -11.05 -0.90 1.87
N GLU A 218 -10.57 -1.61 2.90
CA GLU A 218 -10.84 -3.02 3.07
C GLU A 218 -12.06 -3.22 4.00
N PRO A 219 -13.09 -3.97 3.59
CA PRO A 219 -14.19 -4.32 4.47
C PRO A 219 -13.72 -5.16 5.66
N GLY A 220 -14.13 -4.78 6.86
CA GLY A 220 -13.69 -5.44 8.08
C GLY A 220 -14.05 -4.68 9.36
N THR A 221 -13.70 -5.30 10.49
CA THR A 221 -13.80 -4.68 11.81
C THR A 221 -12.44 -4.19 12.26
N TYR A 222 -12.39 -2.94 12.72
CA TYR A 222 -11.19 -2.24 13.14
C TYR A 222 -11.37 -1.65 14.54
N SER A 223 -10.27 -1.34 15.20
CA SER A 223 -10.31 -0.74 16.53
C SER A 223 -9.31 0.40 16.71
N ILE A 224 -9.63 1.31 17.63
CA ILE A 224 -8.73 2.34 18.14
C ILE A 224 -8.46 2.02 19.61
N THR A 225 -7.19 1.79 19.92
CA THR A 225 -6.73 1.36 21.25
C THR A 225 -5.99 2.50 21.95
N PRO A 226 -6.45 2.95 23.12
CA PRO A 226 -5.71 3.88 23.96
C PRO A 226 -4.53 3.17 24.65
N ILE A 227 -3.34 3.77 24.56
CA ILE A 227 -2.16 3.35 25.29
C ILE A 227 -1.87 4.41 26.36
N ILE A 228 -1.93 4.00 27.63
CA ILE A 228 -1.77 4.88 28.78
C ILE A 228 -0.38 4.69 29.37
N ARG A 229 0.34 5.78 29.60
CA ARG A 229 1.64 5.80 30.28
C ARG A 229 1.63 6.84 31.40
N SER A 230 2.45 6.64 32.43
CA SER A 230 2.57 7.57 33.55
C SER A 230 4.02 7.61 34.05
N ALA A 231 4.41 8.73 34.66
CA ALA A 231 5.68 8.86 35.35
C ALA A 231 5.68 8.14 36.72
N SER A 232 4.50 7.93 37.30
CA SER A 232 4.29 7.12 38.51
C SER A 232 3.92 5.68 38.18
N VAL A 233 4.14 4.76 39.12
CA VAL A 233 3.65 3.38 39.01
C VAL A 233 2.13 3.37 39.03
N ILE A 234 1.52 2.89 37.96
CA ILE A 234 0.06 2.78 37.81
C ILE A 234 -0.32 1.39 37.30
N ASN A 235 -1.58 1.02 37.53
CA ASN A 235 -2.29 0.04 36.72
C ASN A 235 -3.09 0.79 35.64
N ALA A 236 -3.09 0.31 34.41
CA ALA A 236 -3.81 0.96 33.31
C ALA A 236 -4.73 -0.05 32.61
N ASN A 237 -6.00 0.32 32.45
CA ASN A 237 -6.97 -0.43 31.65
C ASN A 237 -7.57 0.51 30.61
N ALA A 238 -7.72 0.05 29.38
CA ALA A 238 -8.29 0.85 28.30
C ALA A 238 -9.22 0.00 27.45
N ASP A 239 -10.41 0.55 27.18
CA ASP A 239 -11.35 -0.03 26.23
C ASP A 239 -10.93 0.32 24.80
N GLU A 240 -11.19 -0.60 23.87
CA GLU A 240 -11.02 -0.36 22.44
C GLU A 240 -12.30 0.21 21.82
N LEU A 241 -12.18 1.22 20.96
CA LEU A 241 -13.30 1.70 20.16
C LEU A 241 -13.39 0.89 18.87
N ASN A 242 -14.35 -0.02 18.80
CA ASN A 242 -14.59 -0.84 17.61
C ASN A 242 -15.49 -0.13 16.59
N TYR A 243 -15.11 -0.22 15.31
CA TYR A 243 -15.88 0.24 14.16
C TYR A 243 -15.82 -0.76 13.01
N ASN A 244 -16.82 -0.74 12.13
CA ASN A 244 -16.97 -1.70 11.04
C ASN A 244 -17.13 -1.00 9.68
N ILE A 245 -16.42 -1.51 8.68
CA ILE A 245 -16.54 -1.11 7.27
C ILE A 245 -17.21 -2.28 6.54
N PRO A 246 -18.51 -2.18 6.19
CA PRO A 246 -19.22 -3.23 5.47
C PRO A 246 -18.66 -3.46 4.07
N SER A 247 -18.94 -4.62 3.46
CA SER A 247 -18.66 -4.84 2.04
C SER A 247 -19.57 -3.93 1.17
N PRO A 248 -19.07 -3.41 0.04
CA PRO A 248 -19.89 -2.63 -0.88
C PRO A 248 -21.01 -3.48 -1.47
N VAL A 249 -22.18 -2.86 -1.71
CA VAL A 249 -23.33 -3.55 -2.33
C VAL A 249 -23.57 -2.97 -3.72
N MET A 250 -23.04 -3.65 -4.74
CA MET A 250 -23.18 -3.22 -6.13
C MET A 250 -24.54 -3.59 -6.70
N LYS A 251 -25.12 -2.67 -7.47
CA LYS A 251 -26.31 -2.90 -8.29
C LYS A 251 -26.12 -2.28 -9.67
N VAL A 252 -26.41 -3.07 -10.70
CA VAL A 252 -26.27 -2.67 -12.11
C VAL A 252 -27.65 -2.54 -12.76
N THR A 253 -27.87 -1.51 -13.60
CA THR A 253 -29.15 -1.29 -14.29
C THR A 253 -28.95 -0.60 -15.65
N PRO A 254 -29.46 -1.16 -16.76
CA PRO A 254 -30.14 -2.44 -16.87
C PRO A 254 -29.17 -3.64 -16.76
N LEU A 255 -29.70 -4.82 -16.42
CA LEU A 255 -28.94 -6.09 -16.45
C LEU A 255 -28.90 -6.73 -17.85
N GLU A 256 -29.77 -6.28 -18.75
CA GLU A 256 -29.83 -6.71 -20.15
C GLU A 256 -29.65 -5.48 -21.05
N ILE A 257 -28.60 -5.52 -21.86
CA ILE A 257 -28.25 -4.52 -22.86
C ILE A 257 -28.72 -5.02 -24.22
N ASP A 258 -29.61 -4.29 -24.87
CA ASP A 258 -29.97 -4.55 -26.26
C ASP A 258 -29.37 -3.46 -27.16
N PHE A 259 -28.39 -3.85 -27.97
CA PHE A 259 -27.82 -2.99 -29.00
C PHE A 259 -28.72 -2.88 -30.24
N GLU A 260 -29.86 -3.57 -30.26
CA GLU A 260 -30.80 -3.65 -31.37
C GLU A 260 -30.12 -4.20 -32.64
N LYS A 261 -30.41 -3.58 -33.80
CA LYS A 261 -29.91 -3.99 -35.11
C LYS A 261 -28.73 -3.11 -35.52
N ILE A 262 -27.59 -3.74 -35.81
CA ILE A 262 -26.42 -3.08 -36.42
C ILE A 262 -26.17 -3.65 -37.82
N THR A 263 -25.59 -2.82 -38.69
CA THR A 263 -25.27 -3.16 -40.08
C THR A 263 -23.84 -2.76 -40.40
N PHE A 264 -23.30 -3.25 -41.52
CA PHE A 264 -21.96 -2.89 -42.00
C PHE A 264 -21.86 -1.47 -42.59
N GLU A 265 -22.82 -0.60 -42.28
CA GLU A 265 -22.87 0.77 -42.78
C GLU A 265 -22.16 1.72 -41.84
N THR A 266 -21.35 2.62 -42.39
CA THR A 266 -20.65 3.67 -41.65
C THR A 266 -21.65 4.48 -40.82
N GLY A 267 -21.46 4.49 -39.49
CA GLY A 267 -22.35 5.17 -38.54
C GLY A 267 -23.52 4.31 -38.05
N LYS A 268 -23.61 3.06 -38.48
CA LYS A 268 -24.56 2.03 -38.00
C LYS A 268 -23.87 0.69 -37.68
N ASP A 269 -22.56 0.68 -37.81
CA ASP A 269 -21.62 -0.38 -37.45
C ASP A 269 -21.18 -0.30 -35.98
N SER A 270 -21.61 0.74 -35.26
CA SER A 270 -21.38 0.90 -33.83
C SER A 270 -22.59 1.42 -33.09
N LYS A 271 -22.68 1.08 -31.80
CA LYS A 271 -23.69 1.62 -30.89
C LYS A 271 -23.15 1.62 -29.46
N THR A 272 -23.49 2.64 -28.69
CA THR A 272 -23.16 2.69 -27.27
C THR A 272 -24.45 2.72 -26.46
N VAL A 273 -24.56 1.82 -25.48
CA VAL A 273 -25.67 1.81 -24.51
C VAL A 273 -25.11 2.15 -23.14
N VAL A 274 -25.82 3.01 -22.42
CA VAL A 274 -25.43 3.44 -21.08
C VAL A 274 -26.00 2.48 -20.03
N VAL A 275 -25.14 2.04 -19.13
CA VAL A 275 -25.45 1.21 -17.97
C VAL A 275 -25.10 1.98 -16.71
N ASN A 276 -25.99 1.99 -15.74
CA ASN A 276 -25.76 2.60 -14.43
C ASN A 276 -25.25 1.55 -13.45
N ILE A 277 -24.15 1.86 -12.78
CA ILE A 277 -23.61 1.04 -11.70
C ILE A 277 -23.73 1.88 -10.43
N SER A 278 -24.33 1.29 -9.40
CA SER A 278 -24.66 1.98 -8.14
C SER A 278 -24.16 1.20 -6.94
N GLU A 279 -23.68 1.94 -5.93
CA GLU A 279 -23.39 1.42 -4.61
C GLU A 279 -24.60 1.71 -3.71
N THR A 280 -25.26 0.64 -3.25
CA THR A 280 -26.55 0.74 -2.54
C THR A 280 -26.45 0.50 -1.04
N GLY A 281 -25.29 0.06 -0.54
CA GLY A 281 -25.03 -0.14 0.87
C GLY A 281 -24.84 1.18 1.63
N GLY A 282 -24.31 2.21 0.96
CA GLY A 282 -24.17 3.56 1.50
C GLY A 282 -22.91 3.79 2.36
N TYR A 283 -22.08 2.77 2.56
CA TYR A 283 -20.91 2.81 3.46
C TYR A 283 -19.57 2.77 2.73
N THR A 284 -19.39 1.82 1.81
CA THR A 284 -18.09 1.50 1.20
C THR A 284 -18.19 1.69 -0.30
N PRO A 285 -17.27 2.43 -0.95
CA PRO A 285 -17.30 2.66 -2.38
C PRO A 285 -17.04 1.36 -3.17
N ILE A 286 -17.38 1.39 -4.47
CA ILE A 286 -16.98 0.35 -5.42
C ILE A 286 -15.71 0.84 -6.10
N GLU A 287 -14.61 0.11 -5.89
CA GLU A 287 -13.29 0.43 -6.43
C GLU A 287 -12.70 -0.79 -7.12
N GLY A 288 -11.82 -0.56 -8.10
CA GLY A 288 -11.15 -1.63 -8.83
C GLY A 288 -12.14 -2.56 -9.53
N LEU A 289 -13.18 -1.98 -10.12
CA LEU A 289 -14.18 -2.76 -10.85
C LEU A 289 -13.55 -3.34 -12.10
N ASN A 290 -13.54 -4.67 -12.18
CA ASN A 290 -13.09 -5.40 -13.35
C ASN A 290 -14.31 -5.91 -14.11
N ILE A 291 -14.30 -5.71 -15.43
CA ILE A 291 -15.33 -6.19 -16.35
C ILE A 291 -14.68 -7.25 -17.22
N ILE A 292 -15.08 -8.51 -17.02
CA ILE A 292 -14.55 -9.62 -17.82
C ILE A 292 -15.65 -10.20 -18.70
N LEU A 293 -15.27 -10.57 -19.92
CA LEU A 293 -16.10 -11.36 -20.80
C LEU A 293 -16.10 -12.82 -20.32
N VAL A 294 -17.28 -13.36 -20.03
CA VAL A 294 -17.45 -14.78 -19.64
C VAL A 294 -17.79 -15.63 -20.86
N GLU A 295 -18.59 -15.08 -21.77
CA GLU A 295 -19.08 -15.78 -22.97
C GLU A 295 -19.43 -14.75 -24.05
N GLY A 296 -19.06 -15.03 -25.30
CA GLY A 296 -19.33 -14.18 -26.47
C GLY A 296 -18.10 -14.05 -27.37
N GLU A 297 -18.23 -13.31 -28.47
CA GLU A 297 -17.11 -13.04 -29.37
C GLU A 297 -16.22 -11.91 -28.81
N GLU A 298 -14.92 -12.19 -28.68
CA GLU A 298 -13.94 -11.25 -28.13
C GLU A 298 -13.69 -10.05 -29.04
N GLY A 299 -13.47 -8.87 -28.45
CA GLY A 299 -13.09 -7.65 -29.16
C GLY A 299 -14.24 -6.85 -29.80
N TRP A 300 -15.49 -7.32 -29.72
CA TRP A 300 -16.64 -6.62 -30.31
C TRP A 300 -17.21 -5.52 -29.41
N ILE A 301 -17.21 -5.76 -28.10
CA ILE A 301 -17.76 -4.84 -27.10
C ILE A 301 -16.63 -4.34 -26.23
N THR A 302 -16.51 -3.02 -26.16
CA THR A 302 -15.57 -2.32 -25.30
C THR A 302 -16.36 -1.61 -24.20
N PRO A 303 -16.40 -2.16 -22.97
CA PRO A 303 -16.97 -1.43 -21.85
C PRO A 303 -16.07 -0.24 -21.50
N SER A 304 -16.67 0.84 -21.01
CA SER A 304 -15.91 1.98 -20.48
C SER A 304 -15.20 1.59 -19.19
N ASP A 305 -14.03 2.17 -18.95
CA ASP A 305 -13.31 1.98 -17.70
C ASP A 305 -14.09 2.56 -16.52
N VAL A 306 -14.14 1.80 -15.42
CA VAL A 306 -14.83 2.15 -14.19
C VAL A 306 -13.81 2.25 -13.07
N ASP A 307 -13.37 3.45 -12.75
CA ASP A 307 -12.37 3.66 -11.69
C ASP A 307 -13.00 3.60 -10.29
N TYR A 308 -14.05 4.39 -10.07
CA TYR A 308 -14.56 4.67 -8.72
C TYR A 308 -16.04 5.04 -8.70
N ILE A 309 -16.80 4.43 -7.80
CA ILE A 309 -18.19 4.81 -7.50
C ILE A 309 -18.31 5.08 -5.99
N PRO A 310 -18.56 6.34 -5.59
CA PRO A 310 -18.62 6.68 -4.17
C PRO A 310 -19.79 6.00 -3.45
N ALA A 311 -19.63 5.79 -2.15
CA ALA A 311 -20.61 5.12 -1.30
C ALA A 311 -21.99 5.81 -1.34
N GLY A 312 -23.03 5.05 -1.71
CA GLY A 312 -24.41 5.51 -1.88
C GLY A 312 -24.72 6.25 -3.18
N ASN A 313 -23.76 6.33 -4.12
CA ASN A 313 -23.94 7.02 -5.41
C ASN A 313 -24.08 6.03 -6.58
N SER A 314 -24.42 6.60 -7.74
CA SER A 314 -24.53 5.88 -9.01
C SER A 314 -23.79 6.65 -10.08
N GLU A 315 -23.08 5.92 -10.93
CA GLU A 315 -22.37 6.45 -12.10
C GLU A 315 -22.81 5.72 -13.37
N SER A 316 -22.71 6.41 -14.50
CA SER A 316 -23.15 5.94 -15.81
C SER A 316 -21.95 5.58 -16.69
N TYR A 317 -21.95 4.37 -17.25
CA TYR A 317 -20.87 3.85 -18.07
C TYR A 317 -21.38 3.33 -19.41
N GLY A 318 -20.62 3.58 -20.48
CA GLY A 318 -20.97 3.13 -21.82
C GLY A 318 -20.46 1.72 -22.09
N PHE A 319 -21.33 0.85 -22.59
CA PHE A 319 -20.93 -0.35 -23.32
C PHE A 319 -21.01 -0.02 -24.80
N GLY A 320 -19.86 0.08 -25.47
CA GLY A 320 -19.78 0.33 -26.90
C GLY A 320 -19.61 -0.98 -27.66
N ILE A 321 -20.45 -1.22 -28.67
CA ILE A 321 -20.23 -2.29 -29.64
C ILE A 321 -19.69 -1.71 -30.95
N PHE A 322 -18.71 -2.37 -31.55
CA PHE A 322 -18.22 -2.09 -32.90
C PHE A 322 -18.21 -3.39 -33.70
N LEU A 323 -18.81 -3.35 -34.88
CA LEU A 323 -18.95 -4.52 -35.76
C LEU A 323 -17.65 -4.78 -36.55
N PRO A 324 -16.99 -5.92 -36.37
CA PRO A 324 -15.83 -6.27 -37.20
C PRO A 324 -16.19 -6.50 -38.66
N SER A 325 -15.23 -6.28 -39.56
CA SER A 325 -15.44 -6.42 -41.01
C SER A 325 -15.83 -7.84 -41.47
N ASP A 326 -15.47 -8.85 -40.67
CA ASP A 326 -15.69 -10.28 -40.88
C ASP A 326 -16.83 -10.85 -40.01
N ALA A 327 -17.55 -9.98 -39.29
CA ALA A 327 -18.67 -10.36 -38.43
C ALA A 327 -19.68 -11.28 -39.13
N SER A 328 -20.06 -12.36 -38.44
CA SER A 328 -21.11 -13.24 -38.92
C SER A 328 -22.51 -12.70 -38.58
N LEU A 329 -23.46 -12.93 -39.49
CA LEU A 329 -24.83 -12.45 -39.36
C LEU A 329 -25.61 -13.20 -38.27
N GLY A 330 -26.66 -12.57 -37.76
CA GLY A 330 -27.61 -13.18 -36.83
C GLY A 330 -27.56 -12.55 -35.43
N LEU A 331 -28.28 -13.19 -34.51
CA LEU A 331 -28.29 -12.79 -33.10
C LEU A 331 -26.98 -13.21 -32.45
N LYS A 332 -26.33 -12.27 -31.77
CA LYS A 332 -25.13 -12.47 -30.97
C LYS A 332 -25.42 -12.05 -29.53
N ASN A 333 -24.89 -12.83 -28.59
CA ASN A 333 -25.08 -12.62 -27.17
C ASN A 333 -23.73 -12.65 -26.46
N TRP A 334 -23.60 -11.82 -25.43
CA TRP A 334 -22.44 -11.76 -24.55
C TRP A 334 -22.90 -11.79 -23.09
N ASN A 335 -22.11 -12.43 -22.25
CA ASN A 335 -22.27 -12.41 -20.80
C ASN A 335 -21.02 -11.79 -20.17
N PHE A 336 -21.20 -10.66 -19.47
CA PHE A 336 -20.14 -9.98 -18.74
C PHE A 336 -20.31 -10.21 -17.24
N LYS A 337 -19.19 -10.43 -16.56
CA LYS A 337 -19.13 -10.40 -15.10
C LYS A 337 -18.42 -9.13 -14.68
N LEU A 338 -19.14 -8.29 -13.96
CA LEU A 338 -18.61 -7.08 -13.33
C LEU A 338 -18.28 -7.46 -11.89
N TYR A 339 -17.03 -7.31 -11.45
CA TYR A 339 -16.66 -7.71 -10.10
C TYR A 339 -15.56 -6.84 -9.51
N THR A 340 -15.60 -6.72 -8.19
CA THR A 340 -14.50 -6.28 -7.33
C THR A 340 -14.09 -7.46 -6.44
N PRO A 341 -13.05 -7.33 -5.60
CA PRO A 341 -12.76 -8.34 -4.59
C PRO A 341 -13.92 -8.64 -3.63
N TYR A 342 -14.92 -7.75 -3.52
CA TYR A 342 -15.94 -7.81 -2.48
C TYR A 342 -17.38 -7.96 -3.00
N THR A 343 -17.65 -7.67 -4.27
CA THR A 343 -19.00 -7.78 -4.86
C THR A 343 -18.93 -8.11 -6.35
N ALA A 344 -19.96 -8.77 -6.88
CA ALA A 344 -20.03 -9.12 -8.30
C ALA A 344 -21.48 -9.09 -8.81
N GLU A 345 -21.64 -8.72 -10.09
CA GLU A 345 -22.90 -8.70 -10.83
C GLU A 345 -22.68 -9.22 -12.25
N TYR A 346 -23.77 -9.62 -12.90
CA TYR A 346 -23.74 -10.13 -14.28
C TYR A 346 -24.60 -9.28 -15.19
N VAL A 347 -24.04 -8.94 -16.35
CA VAL A 347 -24.74 -8.16 -17.39
C VAL A 347 -24.75 -8.97 -18.67
N ARG A 348 -25.93 -9.10 -19.28
CA ARG A 348 -26.09 -9.72 -20.60
C ARG A 348 -26.19 -8.65 -21.65
N ALA A 349 -25.56 -8.87 -22.79
CA ALA A 349 -25.70 -8.00 -23.94
C ALA A 349 -26.12 -8.80 -25.17
N SER A 350 -26.95 -8.22 -26.03
CA SER A 350 -27.36 -8.81 -27.29
C SER A 350 -27.34 -7.82 -28.44
N VAL A 351 -27.05 -8.30 -29.64
CA VAL A 351 -27.19 -7.54 -30.87
C VAL A 351 -27.64 -8.41 -32.03
N ILE A 352 -28.37 -7.83 -32.99
CA ILE A 352 -28.71 -8.47 -34.25
C ILE A 352 -27.83 -7.89 -35.35
N VAL A 353 -26.89 -8.70 -35.84
CA VAL A 353 -26.07 -8.36 -37.01
C VAL A 353 -26.83 -8.71 -38.27
N SER A 354 -26.94 -7.76 -39.19
CA SER A 354 -27.73 -7.94 -40.39
C SER A 354 -27.17 -7.16 -41.57
N PHE A 355 -27.59 -7.54 -42.77
CA PHE A 355 -27.28 -6.75 -43.96
C PHE A 355 -28.03 -5.42 -43.95
N PRO A 356 -27.43 -4.35 -44.52
CA PRO A 356 -28.16 -3.12 -44.80
C PRO A 356 -29.30 -3.34 -45.79
N GLY A 357 -30.25 -2.41 -45.83
CA GLY A 357 -31.26 -2.41 -46.88
C GLY A 357 -30.63 -2.20 -48.27
N THR A 358 -31.26 -2.66 -49.35
CA THR A 358 -30.73 -2.46 -50.71
C THR A 358 -30.59 -0.98 -51.07
N ASP A 359 -31.54 -0.13 -50.65
CA ASP A 359 -31.46 1.32 -50.91
C ASP A 359 -30.33 1.97 -50.13
N GLU A 360 -30.15 1.56 -48.87
CA GLU A 360 -29.07 2.00 -48.01
C GLU A 360 -27.69 1.60 -48.58
N ALA A 361 -27.57 0.36 -49.04
CA ALA A 361 -26.36 -0.16 -49.68
C ALA A 361 -26.01 0.60 -50.97
N ILE A 362 -27.02 0.94 -51.78
CA ILE A 362 -26.84 1.75 -53.01
C ILE A 362 -26.34 3.15 -52.65
N SER A 363 -27.03 3.87 -51.74
CA SER A 363 -26.60 5.21 -51.33
C SER A 363 -25.18 5.24 -50.75
N SER A 364 -24.79 4.18 -50.03
CA SER A 364 -23.44 3.99 -49.52
C SER A 364 -22.40 3.91 -50.64
N LEU A 365 -22.68 3.10 -51.67
CA LEU A 365 -21.80 2.98 -52.84
C LEU A 365 -21.75 4.26 -53.69
N GLU A 366 -22.86 4.96 -53.84
CA GLU A 366 -22.90 6.26 -54.54
C GLU A 366 -21.99 7.28 -53.86
N ASN A 367 -22.03 7.34 -52.52
CA ASN A 367 -21.14 8.21 -51.74
C ASN A 367 -19.67 7.86 -51.96
N ILE A 368 -19.31 6.57 -51.96
CA ILE A 368 -17.94 6.12 -52.26
C ILE A 368 -17.57 6.48 -53.72
N SER A 369 -18.49 6.29 -54.67
CA SER A 369 -18.27 6.61 -56.08
C SER A 369 -17.95 8.08 -56.32
N ASN A 370 -18.54 8.99 -55.53
CA ASN A 370 -18.35 10.43 -55.67
C ASN A 370 -16.94 10.90 -55.27
N VAL A 371 -16.27 10.16 -54.39
CA VAL A 371 -14.91 10.49 -53.92
C VAL A 371 -13.83 9.63 -54.60
N THR A 372 -14.22 8.61 -55.38
CA THR A 372 -13.28 7.68 -56.01
C THR A 372 -12.76 8.21 -57.35
N GLU A 373 -11.47 8.53 -57.43
CA GLU A 373 -10.86 9.03 -58.66
C GLU A 373 -10.56 7.93 -59.69
N SER A 374 -10.28 6.69 -59.26
CA SER A 374 -9.92 5.58 -60.17
C SER A 374 -11.10 5.13 -61.05
N PRO A 375 -10.95 5.13 -62.40
CA PRO A 375 -11.99 4.66 -63.32
C PRO A 375 -12.39 3.19 -63.12
N GLN A 376 -11.42 2.33 -62.77
CA GLN A 376 -11.66 0.90 -62.54
C GLN A 376 -12.47 0.66 -61.27
N ARG A 377 -12.17 1.40 -60.19
CA ARG A 377 -12.94 1.33 -58.93
C ARG A 377 -14.35 1.89 -59.10
N ARG A 378 -14.52 2.97 -59.88
CA ARG A 378 -15.85 3.48 -60.25
C ARG A 378 -16.66 2.45 -61.05
N ALA A 379 -16.04 1.74 -61.98
CA ALA A 379 -16.72 0.67 -62.72
C ALA A 379 -17.19 -0.47 -61.79
N LEU A 380 -16.32 -0.90 -60.86
CA LEU A 380 -16.66 -1.90 -59.84
C LEU A 380 -17.87 -1.48 -58.98
N ILE A 381 -17.88 -0.21 -58.57
CA ILE A 381 -19.00 0.37 -57.81
C ILE A 381 -20.30 0.35 -58.62
N GLN A 382 -20.27 0.82 -59.87
CA GLN A 382 -21.47 0.89 -60.73
C GLN A 382 -22.04 -0.49 -61.06
N ASP A 383 -21.18 -1.48 -61.31
CA ASP A 383 -21.61 -2.87 -61.52
C ASP A 383 -22.23 -3.47 -60.25
N THR A 384 -21.74 -3.08 -59.07
CA THR A 384 -22.30 -3.49 -57.78
C THR A 384 -23.63 -2.81 -57.46
N ILE A 385 -23.79 -1.52 -57.81
CA ILE A 385 -25.09 -0.82 -57.75
C ILE A 385 -26.09 -1.52 -58.67
N SER A 386 -25.70 -1.84 -59.91
CA SER A 386 -26.56 -2.55 -60.87
C SER A 386 -27.01 -3.93 -60.35
N LEU A 387 -26.10 -4.66 -59.67
CA LEU A 387 -26.43 -5.91 -59.00
C LEU A 387 -27.49 -5.71 -57.91
N LEU A 388 -27.33 -4.68 -57.06
CA LEU A 388 -28.27 -4.35 -55.99
C LEU A 388 -29.63 -3.92 -56.54
N GLU A 389 -29.69 -3.09 -57.57
CA GLU A 389 -30.93 -2.66 -58.22
C GLU A 389 -31.69 -3.84 -58.81
N THR A 390 -31.01 -4.72 -59.55
CA THR A 390 -31.59 -5.93 -60.14
C THR A 390 -32.09 -6.91 -59.06
N SER A 391 -31.49 -6.87 -57.86
CA SER A 391 -31.90 -7.72 -56.74
C SER A 391 -33.20 -7.28 -56.07
N LYS A 392 -33.62 -6.00 -56.21
CA LYS A 392 -34.84 -5.45 -55.60
C LYS A 392 -36.09 -6.21 -56.02
N ASP A 393 -36.11 -6.72 -57.25
CA ASP A 393 -37.23 -7.48 -57.82
C ASP A 393 -37.26 -8.95 -57.37
N LYS A 394 -36.30 -9.39 -56.54
CA LYS A 394 -36.18 -10.79 -56.10
C LYS A 394 -36.62 -10.90 -54.63
N THR A 395 -37.49 -11.86 -54.32
CA THR A 395 -38.05 -12.05 -52.96
C THR A 395 -37.41 -13.19 -52.17
N GLN A 396 -36.59 -14.02 -52.82
CA GLN A 396 -35.95 -15.15 -52.15
C GLN A 396 -34.80 -14.69 -51.26
N LEU A 397 -34.96 -14.85 -49.94
CA LEU A 397 -33.99 -14.45 -48.92
C LEU A 397 -32.57 -14.93 -49.21
N ARG A 398 -32.41 -16.17 -49.70
CA ARG A 398 -31.10 -16.73 -50.06
C ARG A 398 -30.43 -15.94 -51.18
N LYS A 399 -31.18 -15.49 -52.21
CA LYS A 399 -30.64 -14.69 -53.31
C LYS A 399 -30.18 -13.32 -52.82
N ILE A 400 -31.01 -12.66 -52.01
CA ILE A 400 -30.69 -11.37 -51.40
C ILE A 400 -29.44 -11.50 -50.53
N ALA A 401 -29.34 -12.55 -49.70
CA ALA A 401 -28.15 -12.77 -48.86
C ALA A 401 -26.85 -12.95 -49.66
N MET A 402 -26.89 -13.63 -50.80
CA MET A 402 -25.69 -13.79 -51.66
C MET A 402 -25.32 -12.47 -52.35
N VAL A 403 -26.30 -11.71 -52.85
CA VAL A 403 -26.07 -10.36 -53.39
C VAL A 403 -25.45 -9.45 -52.33
N MET A 404 -25.98 -9.49 -51.10
CA MET A 404 -25.45 -8.68 -50.00
C MET A 404 -24.06 -9.12 -49.54
N SER A 405 -23.70 -10.41 -49.71
CA SER A 405 -22.33 -10.89 -49.51
C SER A 405 -21.36 -10.28 -50.53
N VAL A 406 -21.75 -10.23 -51.81
CA VAL A 406 -20.97 -9.57 -52.86
C VAL A 406 -20.81 -8.09 -52.55
N TYR A 407 -21.91 -7.39 -52.27
CA TYR A 407 -21.89 -5.97 -51.87
C TYR A 407 -20.97 -5.69 -50.68
N SER A 408 -21.12 -6.44 -49.59
CA SER A 408 -20.30 -6.26 -48.38
C SER A 408 -18.83 -6.52 -48.69
N GLY A 409 -18.52 -7.55 -49.48
CA GLY A 409 -17.18 -7.80 -49.98
C GLY A 409 -16.64 -6.63 -50.79
N THR A 410 -17.41 -6.11 -51.75
CA THR A 410 -17.01 -4.96 -52.58
C THR A 410 -16.70 -3.72 -51.76
N ARG A 411 -17.55 -3.39 -50.78
CA ARG A 411 -17.33 -2.23 -49.91
C ARG A 411 -16.04 -2.38 -49.11
N THR A 412 -15.88 -3.49 -48.39
CA THR A 412 -14.68 -3.75 -47.58
C THR A 412 -13.43 -3.77 -48.46
N PHE A 413 -13.54 -4.31 -49.67
CA PHE A 413 -12.47 -4.32 -50.65
C PHE A 413 -12.06 -2.91 -51.07
N LEU A 414 -13.01 -2.08 -51.50
CA LEU A 414 -12.74 -0.70 -51.93
C LEU A 414 -12.08 0.13 -50.82
N SER A 415 -12.54 0.00 -49.58
CA SER A 415 -11.96 0.70 -48.43
C SER A 415 -10.51 0.28 -48.18
N ASN A 416 -10.20 -1.02 -48.23
CA ASN A 416 -8.83 -1.49 -48.02
C ASN A 416 -7.91 -1.16 -49.21
N ILE A 417 -8.42 -1.19 -50.44
CA ILE A 417 -7.64 -0.77 -51.62
C ILE A 417 -7.30 0.73 -51.54
N ASP A 418 -8.20 1.57 -51.04
CA ASP A 418 -7.92 2.99 -50.84
C ASP A 418 -6.78 3.24 -49.84
N ILE A 419 -6.80 2.51 -48.70
CA ILE A 419 -5.71 2.52 -47.73
C ILE A 419 -4.39 2.08 -48.37
N ALA A 420 -4.40 0.99 -49.15
CA ALA A 420 -3.20 0.49 -49.82
C ALA A 420 -2.64 1.46 -50.87
N THR A 421 -3.49 2.27 -51.51
CA THR A 421 -3.06 3.30 -52.46
C THR A 421 -2.43 4.51 -51.76
N ASN A 422 -2.94 4.89 -50.59
CA ASN A 422 -2.45 6.03 -49.82
C ASN A 422 -1.32 5.63 -48.86
N LYS A 423 -0.25 5.06 -49.45
CA LYS A 423 0.83 4.36 -48.74
C LYS A 423 1.96 5.23 -48.19
N GLU A 424 1.95 6.54 -48.42
CA GLU A 424 2.99 7.46 -47.91
C GLU A 424 3.06 7.44 -46.37
N GLY A 425 4.23 7.10 -45.83
CA GLY A 425 4.48 6.99 -44.39
C GLY A 425 3.77 5.84 -43.66
N ARG A 426 3.04 4.97 -44.37
CA ARG A 426 2.17 3.93 -43.79
C ARG A 426 2.25 2.59 -44.53
N MET A 427 3.46 2.18 -44.89
CA MET A 427 3.68 0.99 -45.74
C MET A 427 3.23 -0.32 -45.10
N VAL A 428 3.45 -0.51 -43.78
CA VAL A 428 2.97 -1.71 -43.08
C VAL A 428 1.44 -1.81 -43.14
N GLU A 429 0.76 -0.69 -42.87
CA GLU A 429 -0.71 -0.61 -42.95
C GLU A 429 -1.22 -0.89 -44.36
N ALA A 430 -0.51 -0.41 -45.39
CA ALA A 430 -0.83 -0.68 -46.79
C ALA A 430 -0.71 -2.19 -47.12
N GLY A 431 0.35 -2.86 -46.65
CA GLY A 431 0.50 -4.31 -46.80
C GLY A 431 -0.64 -5.08 -46.13
N ASP A 432 -0.98 -4.71 -44.90
CA ASP A 432 -2.11 -5.28 -44.16
C ASP A 432 -3.46 -5.06 -44.86
N ALA A 433 -3.64 -3.89 -45.46
CA ALA A 433 -4.83 -3.57 -46.22
C ALA A 433 -4.95 -4.44 -47.49
N ILE A 434 -3.85 -4.75 -48.18
CA ILE A 434 -3.87 -5.68 -49.33
C ILE A 434 -4.31 -7.10 -48.92
N ILE A 435 -3.84 -7.59 -47.76
CA ILE A 435 -4.24 -8.90 -47.22
C ILE A 435 -5.74 -8.91 -46.91
N ARG A 436 -6.24 -7.88 -46.22
CA ARG A 436 -7.69 -7.72 -45.94
C ARG A 436 -8.52 -7.56 -47.21
N ALA A 437 -8.00 -6.86 -48.22
CA ALA A 437 -8.64 -6.74 -49.52
C ALA A 437 -8.77 -8.12 -50.19
N LYS A 438 -7.78 -9.01 -50.08
CA LYS A 438 -7.91 -10.38 -50.59
C LYS A 438 -9.02 -11.15 -49.88
N ALA A 439 -9.10 -11.06 -48.55
CA ALA A 439 -10.17 -11.72 -47.79
C ALA A 439 -11.56 -11.23 -48.23
N ALA A 440 -11.69 -9.93 -48.47
CA ALA A 440 -12.91 -9.32 -49.01
C ALA A 440 -13.23 -9.81 -50.44
N LEU A 441 -12.21 -9.98 -51.30
CA LEU A 441 -12.35 -10.61 -52.62
C LEU A 441 -12.84 -12.05 -52.52
N ASN A 442 -12.27 -12.86 -51.63
CA ASN A 442 -12.73 -14.24 -51.41
C ASN A 442 -14.19 -14.27 -50.94
N LYS A 443 -14.64 -13.30 -50.14
CA LYS A 443 -16.05 -13.13 -49.75
C LYS A 443 -16.96 -12.85 -50.95
N MET A 444 -16.50 -12.02 -51.90
CA MET A 444 -17.20 -11.79 -53.17
C MET A 444 -17.27 -13.08 -54.00
N GLU A 445 -16.18 -13.84 -54.09
CA GLU A 445 -16.12 -15.11 -54.82
C GLU A 445 -17.08 -16.15 -54.26
N ILE A 446 -17.18 -16.27 -52.93
CA ILE A 446 -18.15 -17.15 -52.27
C ILE A 446 -19.58 -16.71 -52.60
N GLY A 447 -19.86 -15.40 -52.53
CA GLY A 447 -21.15 -14.83 -52.90
C GLY A 447 -21.52 -15.16 -54.35
N ASP A 448 -20.56 -14.99 -55.26
CA ASP A 448 -20.71 -15.32 -56.67
C ASP A 448 -21.00 -16.80 -56.88
N GLN A 449 -20.14 -17.70 -56.38
CA GLN A 449 -20.26 -19.16 -56.59
C GLN A 449 -21.61 -19.71 -56.14
N ASN A 450 -22.20 -19.15 -55.09
CA ASN A 450 -23.47 -19.60 -54.53
C ASN A 450 -24.70 -18.95 -55.17
N LEU A 451 -24.51 -18.03 -56.13
CA LEU A 451 -25.57 -17.32 -56.81
C LEU A 451 -26.03 -18.10 -58.05
N GLN A 452 -27.28 -18.60 -58.02
CA GLN A 452 -27.84 -19.47 -59.09
C GLN A 452 -28.68 -18.72 -60.14
N ASP A 453 -29.08 -17.47 -59.85
CA ASP A 453 -29.89 -16.67 -60.77
C ASP A 453 -29.02 -16.13 -61.91
N ALA A 454 -29.33 -16.47 -63.15
CA ALA A 454 -28.47 -16.19 -64.31
C ALA A 454 -28.20 -14.70 -64.53
N GLU A 455 -29.18 -13.84 -64.24
CA GLU A 455 -29.09 -12.39 -64.44
C GLU A 455 -28.17 -11.75 -63.39
N LEU A 456 -28.41 -12.06 -62.11
CA LEU A 456 -27.56 -11.59 -61.00
C LEU A 456 -26.13 -12.19 -61.08
N LYS A 457 -26.00 -13.43 -61.56
CA LYS A 457 -24.72 -14.12 -61.73
C LYS A 457 -23.83 -13.42 -62.75
N LEU A 458 -24.42 -12.83 -63.80
CA LEU A 458 -23.68 -12.07 -64.82
C LEU A 458 -23.00 -10.83 -64.21
N TYR A 459 -23.73 -10.08 -63.38
CA TYR A 459 -23.16 -8.94 -62.66
C TYR A 459 -22.12 -9.36 -61.62
N SER A 460 -22.45 -10.36 -60.80
CA SER A 460 -21.55 -10.88 -59.76
C SER A 460 -20.21 -11.38 -60.33
N ASN A 461 -20.24 -12.11 -61.45
CA ASN A 461 -19.03 -12.58 -62.12
C ASN A 461 -18.15 -11.42 -62.62
N LYS A 462 -18.79 -10.40 -63.20
CA LYS A 462 -18.11 -9.18 -63.67
C LYS A 462 -17.43 -8.44 -62.51
N ILE A 463 -18.13 -8.27 -61.38
CA ILE A 463 -17.61 -7.63 -60.15
C ILE A 463 -16.38 -8.38 -59.63
N VAL A 464 -16.47 -9.71 -59.50
CA VAL A 464 -15.35 -10.55 -59.02
C VAL A 464 -14.14 -10.44 -59.95
N SER A 465 -14.36 -10.48 -61.28
CA SER A 465 -13.27 -10.34 -62.26
C SER A 465 -12.56 -8.99 -62.14
N GLN A 466 -13.31 -7.90 -62.07
CA GLN A 466 -12.75 -6.55 -61.90
C GLN A 466 -12.01 -6.40 -60.57
N ALA A 467 -12.59 -6.88 -59.47
CA ALA A 467 -11.94 -6.81 -58.16
C ALA A 467 -10.64 -7.62 -58.13
N ARG A 468 -10.58 -8.77 -58.83
CA ARG A 468 -9.35 -9.57 -58.96
C ARG A 468 -8.26 -8.82 -59.72
N GLU A 469 -8.60 -8.16 -60.83
CA GLU A 469 -7.65 -7.35 -61.60
C GLU A 469 -7.11 -6.16 -60.79
N ILE A 470 -7.99 -5.44 -60.09
CA ILE A 470 -7.60 -4.33 -59.20
C ILE A 470 -6.68 -4.84 -58.09
N TRP A 471 -7.05 -5.94 -57.45
CA TRP A 471 -6.26 -6.51 -56.36
C TRP A 471 -4.86 -6.94 -56.80
N ASP A 472 -4.72 -7.66 -57.91
CA ASP A 472 -3.41 -8.11 -58.41
C ASP A 472 -2.50 -6.93 -58.74
N SER A 473 -3.04 -5.89 -59.39
CA SER A 473 -2.29 -4.67 -59.70
C SER A 473 -1.82 -3.93 -58.44
N GLU A 474 -2.71 -3.72 -57.46
CA GLU A 474 -2.39 -2.98 -56.23
C GLU A 474 -1.49 -3.80 -55.29
N ALA A 475 -1.66 -5.12 -55.23
CA ALA A 475 -0.79 -6.01 -54.46
C ALA A 475 0.64 -5.97 -54.99
N ARG A 476 0.84 -6.04 -56.32
CA ARG A 476 2.18 -5.93 -56.93
C ARG A 476 2.81 -4.56 -56.73
N SER A 477 2.03 -3.48 -56.86
CA SER A 477 2.48 -2.10 -56.56
C SER A 477 2.90 -1.92 -55.10
N THR A 478 2.17 -2.55 -54.17
CA THR A 478 2.47 -2.49 -52.73
C THR A 478 3.70 -3.34 -52.40
N LEU A 479 3.83 -4.54 -52.99
CA LEU A 479 5.02 -5.38 -52.86
C LEU A 479 6.29 -4.65 -53.28
N SER A 480 6.33 -4.06 -54.47
CA SER A 480 7.52 -3.33 -54.93
C SER A 480 7.89 -2.17 -54.01
N ALA A 481 6.89 -1.47 -53.46
CA ALA A 481 7.15 -0.39 -52.50
C ALA A 481 7.65 -0.92 -51.14
N LEU A 482 7.10 -2.02 -50.64
CA LEU A 482 7.58 -2.68 -49.42
C LEU A 482 9.02 -3.17 -49.60
N GLU A 483 9.34 -3.77 -50.74
CA GLU A 483 10.69 -4.24 -51.06
C GLU A 483 11.70 -3.08 -51.10
N GLU A 484 11.33 -1.96 -51.73
CA GLU A 484 12.16 -0.74 -51.76
C GLU A 484 12.39 -0.15 -50.36
N ASN A 485 11.33 -0.06 -49.55
CA ASN A 485 11.44 0.46 -48.18
C ASN A 485 12.22 -0.48 -47.25
N ALA A 486 12.06 -1.80 -47.41
CA ALA A 486 12.86 -2.78 -46.68
C ALA A 486 14.35 -2.65 -47.00
N GLU A 487 14.70 -2.47 -48.27
CA GLU A 487 16.09 -2.30 -48.68
C GLU A 487 16.69 -0.97 -48.18
N ASN A 488 15.89 0.10 -48.14
CA ASN A 488 16.33 1.39 -47.61
C ASN A 488 16.54 1.38 -46.09
N GLU A 489 15.71 0.65 -45.35
CA GLU A 489 15.74 0.64 -43.88
C GLU A 489 16.56 -0.51 -43.27
N LYS A 490 17.04 -1.45 -44.08
CA LYS A 490 17.67 -2.69 -43.60
C LYS A 490 18.85 -2.49 -42.64
N ASP A 491 19.56 -1.37 -42.75
CA ASP A 491 20.76 -1.05 -41.96
C ASP A 491 20.48 0.00 -40.86
N SER A 492 19.31 0.66 -40.92
CA SER A 492 18.90 1.74 -40.01
C SER A 492 17.82 1.33 -39.03
N ASN A 493 16.95 0.37 -39.36
CA ASN A 493 15.83 -0.03 -38.52
C ASN A 493 15.47 -1.51 -38.74
N TYR A 494 16.08 -2.39 -37.94
CA TYR A 494 15.87 -3.83 -38.03
C TYR A 494 14.41 -4.23 -37.74
N LYS A 495 13.78 -3.66 -36.72
CA LYS A 495 12.39 -3.94 -36.35
C LYS A 495 11.42 -3.64 -37.49
N LEU A 496 11.52 -2.45 -38.08
CA LEU A 496 10.66 -2.05 -39.19
C LEU A 496 10.93 -2.89 -40.44
N THR A 497 12.19 -3.21 -40.71
CA THR A 497 12.57 -4.06 -41.85
C THR A 497 12.02 -5.48 -41.72
N ALA A 498 12.06 -6.07 -40.52
CA ALA A 498 11.46 -7.37 -40.25
C ALA A 498 9.95 -7.36 -40.52
N LEU A 499 9.25 -6.29 -40.12
CA LEU A 499 7.82 -6.11 -40.43
C LEU A 499 7.57 -6.04 -41.94
N TYR A 500 8.41 -5.33 -42.70
CA TYR A 500 8.28 -5.29 -44.16
C TYR A 500 8.48 -6.68 -44.78
N TYR A 501 9.53 -7.41 -44.41
CA TYR A 501 9.76 -8.76 -44.92
C TYR A 501 8.65 -9.74 -44.54
N ASN A 502 8.09 -9.62 -43.35
CA ASN A 502 6.93 -10.41 -42.94
C ASN A 502 5.73 -10.16 -43.86
N ARG A 503 5.37 -8.89 -44.10
CA ARG A 503 4.26 -8.54 -45.00
C ARG A 503 4.51 -8.92 -46.44
N ILE A 504 5.74 -8.79 -46.93
CA ILE A 504 6.12 -9.26 -48.26
C ILE A 504 5.91 -10.78 -48.38
N SER A 505 6.36 -11.55 -47.39
CA SER A 505 6.16 -13.00 -47.33
C SER A 505 4.67 -13.35 -47.36
N ASP A 506 3.86 -12.73 -46.51
CA ASP A 506 2.40 -12.95 -46.44
C ASP A 506 1.72 -12.70 -47.80
N ILE A 507 2.06 -11.60 -48.48
CA ILE A 507 1.47 -11.27 -49.78
C ILE A 507 1.91 -12.28 -50.85
N TYR A 508 3.17 -12.75 -50.85
CA TYR A 508 3.63 -13.79 -51.78
C TYR A 508 2.96 -15.15 -51.53
N VAL A 509 2.64 -15.51 -50.28
CA VAL A 509 1.81 -16.70 -49.97
C VAL A 509 0.44 -16.56 -50.63
N ILE A 510 -0.16 -15.37 -50.53
CA ILE A 510 -1.49 -15.10 -51.10
C ILE A 510 -1.48 -15.08 -52.64
N LEU A 511 -0.36 -14.68 -53.26
CA LEU A 511 -0.16 -14.72 -54.71
C LEU A 511 0.19 -16.11 -55.25
N ASP A 512 0.23 -17.14 -54.40
CA ASP A 512 0.62 -18.51 -54.77
C ASP A 512 2.06 -18.59 -55.33
N GLU A 513 2.97 -17.76 -54.78
CA GLU A 513 4.42 -17.75 -55.09
C GLU A 513 5.24 -18.25 -53.87
N PRO A 514 5.10 -19.51 -53.42
CA PRO A 514 5.64 -19.99 -52.13
C PRO A 514 7.17 -19.92 -52.03
N ALA A 515 7.89 -20.06 -53.14
CA ALA A 515 9.35 -19.98 -53.15
C ALA A 515 9.86 -18.58 -52.73
N LYS A 516 9.16 -17.51 -53.16
CA LYS A 516 9.49 -16.14 -52.74
C LYS A 516 9.03 -15.87 -51.31
N ALA A 517 7.87 -16.40 -50.93
CA ALA A 517 7.41 -16.27 -49.55
C ALA A 517 8.42 -16.85 -48.56
N GLU A 518 8.98 -18.03 -48.86
CA GLU A 518 10.04 -18.66 -48.06
C GLU A 518 11.33 -17.82 -48.05
N GLU A 519 11.75 -17.27 -49.20
CA GLU A 519 12.92 -16.38 -49.27
C GLU A 519 12.79 -15.17 -48.33
N TYR A 520 11.63 -14.50 -48.33
CA TYR A 520 11.40 -13.33 -47.48
C TYR A 520 11.17 -13.71 -46.02
N SER A 521 10.64 -14.90 -45.72
CA SER A 521 10.56 -15.42 -44.36
C SER A 521 11.95 -15.68 -43.77
N LEU A 522 12.90 -16.19 -44.56
CA LEU A 522 14.29 -16.33 -44.15
C LEU A 522 14.95 -14.96 -43.91
N LYS A 523 14.74 -14.00 -44.82
CA LYS A 523 15.23 -12.62 -44.64
C LYS A 523 14.68 -11.94 -43.39
N GLN A 524 13.39 -12.16 -43.07
CA GLN A 524 12.80 -11.73 -41.82
C GLN A 524 13.54 -12.33 -40.62
N SER A 525 13.73 -13.65 -40.60
CA SER A 525 14.42 -14.34 -39.51
C SER A 525 15.86 -13.85 -39.30
N ASP A 526 16.58 -13.54 -40.39
CA ASP A 526 17.94 -13.01 -40.31
C ASP A 526 17.97 -11.60 -39.71
N ILE A 527 17.03 -10.72 -40.08
CA ILE A 527 16.91 -9.37 -39.51
C ILE A 527 16.43 -9.40 -38.06
N GLU A 528 15.48 -10.28 -37.70
CA GLU A 528 15.03 -10.45 -36.31
C GLU A 528 16.19 -10.89 -35.41
N LYS A 529 17.08 -11.74 -35.92
CA LYS A 529 18.30 -12.10 -35.22
C LYS A 529 19.20 -10.89 -35.01
N LEU A 530 19.44 -10.07 -36.04
CA LEU A 530 20.22 -8.84 -35.91
C LEU A 530 19.60 -7.84 -34.93
N TYR A 531 18.26 -7.74 -34.91
CA TYR A 531 17.52 -6.97 -33.91
C TYR A 531 17.81 -7.45 -32.49
N HIS A 532 17.64 -8.75 -32.23
CA HIS A 532 17.89 -9.32 -30.89
C HIS A 532 19.36 -9.24 -30.47
N ASP A 533 20.29 -9.52 -31.37
CA ASP A 533 21.74 -9.41 -31.12
C ASP A 533 22.11 -7.96 -30.77
N SER A 534 21.55 -6.97 -31.49
CA SER A 534 21.77 -5.55 -31.23
C SER A 534 21.23 -5.10 -29.88
N LEU A 535 20.03 -5.56 -29.49
CA LEU A 535 19.45 -5.25 -28.17
C LEU A 535 20.28 -5.85 -27.03
N LEU A 536 20.72 -7.10 -27.21
CA LEU A 536 21.56 -7.77 -26.21
C LEU A 536 22.91 -7.06 -26.06
N GLU A 537 23.56 -6.70 -27.16
CA GLU A 537 24.81 -5.97 -27.16
C GLU A 537 24.64 -4.56 -26.56
N ALA A 538 23.59 -3.84 -26.94
CA ALA A 538 23.29 -2.50 -26.40
C ALA A 538 23.03 -2.54 -24.90
N SER A 539 22.24 -3.49 -24.42
CA SER A 539 21.95 -3.69 -23.00
C SER A 539 23.22 -4.06 -22.21
N THR A 540 24.07 -4.92 -22.77
CA THR A 540 25.36 -5.28 -22.17
C THR A 540 26.27 -4.07 -22.05
N LEU A 541 26.42 -3.29 -23.13
CA LEU A 541 27.22 -2.07 -23.14
C LEU A 541 26.71 -1.02 -22.14
N ALA A 542 25.40 -0.81 -22.06
CA ALA A 542 24.79 0.10 -21.09
C ALA A 542 25.02 -0.36 -19.65
N GLY A 543 24.88 -1.67 -19.37
CA GLY A 543 25.16 -2.25 -18.06
C GLY A 543 26.63 -2.08 -17.66
N GLU A 544 27.56 -2.38 -18.57
CA GLU A 544 28.99 -2.18 -18.33
C GLU A 544 29.37 -0.69 -18.18
N ALA A 545 28.65 0.22 -18.83
CA ALA A 545 28.83 1.65 -18.68
C ALA A 545 28.40 2.11 -17.28
N GLU A 546 27.24 1.66 -16.79
CA GLU A 546 26.79 2.00 -15.43
C GLU A 546 27.72 1.42 -14.36
N GLU A 547 28.22 0.19 -14.54
CA GLU A 547 29.21 -0.41 -13.65
C GLU A 547 30.50 0.44 -13.62
N GLY A 548 30.97 0.90 -14.78
CA GLY A 548 32.11 1.83 -14.88
C GLY A 548 31.89 3.14 -14.11
N LEU A 549 30.68 3.71 -14.20
CA LEU A 549 30.32 4.92 -13.44
C LEU A 549 30.27 4.66 -11.94
N GLU A 550 29.71 3.54 -11.50
CA GLU A 550 29.70 3.16 -10.07
C GLU A 550 31.11 3.00 -9.52
N PHE A 551 32.01 2.35 -10.26
CA PHE A 551 33.43 2.27 -9.87
C PHE A 551 34.08 3.64 -9.75
N ALA A 552 33.76 4.56 -10.66
CA ALA A 552 34.22 5.95 -10.57
C ALA A 552 33.64 6.65 -9.34
N ARG A 553 32.34 6.48 -9.06
CA ARG A 553 31.61 7.13 -7.96
C ARG A 553 32.13 6.74 -6.59
N VAL A 554 32.62 5.51 -6.39
CA VAL A 554 33.29 5.06 -5.15
C VAL A 554 34.51 5.91 -4.77
N LYS A 555 35.14 6.57 -5.74
CA LYS A 555 36.29 7.47 -5.50
C LYS A 555 35.89 8.94 -5.42
N THR A 556 34.59 9.23 -5.41
CA THR A 556 34.04 10.58 -5.33
C THR A 556 33.18 10.77 -4.08
N PHE A 557 33.01 12.02 -3.68
CA PHE A 557 32.08 12.45 -2.65
C PHE A 557 30.95 13.24 -3.30
N SER A 558 29.70 12.97 -2.92
CA SER A 558 28.53 13.66 -3.46
C SER A 558 27.87 14.55 -2.41
N PRO A 559 27.94 15.90 -2.54
CA PRO A 559 27.28 16.83 -1.62
C PRO A 559 25.79 17.06 -1.94
N GLY A 560 25.24 16.43 -2.98
CA GLY A 560 23.86 16.58 -3.44
C GLY A 560 23.65 15.87 -4.77
N GLU A 561 22.40 15.78 -5.24
CA GLU A 561 22.07 15.09 -6.49
C GLU A 561 22.91 15.62 -7.66
N ASN A 562 23.56 14.70 -8.40
CA ASN A 562 24.34 14.99 -9.59
C ASN A 562 25.60 15.87 -9.42
N THR A 563 26.08 16.04 -8.20
CA THR A 563 27.39 16.66 -7.95
C THR A 563 28.34 15.62 -7.39
N TYR A 564 29.49 15.44 -8.04
CA TYR A 564 30.54 14.51 -7.61
C TYR A 564 31.87 15.25 -7.49
N ILE A 565 32.57 15.03 -6.38
CA ILE A 565 33.82 15.70 -6.02
C ILE A 565 34.89 14.64 -5.80
N VAL A 566 36.02 14.75 -6.51
CA VAL A 566 37.18 13.89 -6.28
C VAL A 566 37.98 14.45 -5.09
N LEU A 567 37.87 13.82 -3.91
CA LEU A 567 38.57 14.27 -2.69
C LEU A 567 40.07 13.98 -2.73
N ASN A 568 40.48 12.88 -3.38
CA ASN A 568 41.87 12.53 -3.57
C ASN A 568 42.31 12.88 -5.00
N PRO A 569 43.12 13.95 -5.21
CA PRO A 569 43.55 14.38 -6.55
C PRO A 569 44.23 13.29 -7.37
N PHE A 570 44.94 12.35 -6.72
CA PHE A 570 45.60 11.23 -7.40
C PHE A 570 44.62 10.19 -7.97
N SER A 571 43.34 10.25 -7.59
CA SER A 571 42.28 9.40 -8.14
C SER A 571 41.56 10.03 -9.34
N TYR A 572 41.90 11.26 -9.74
CA TYR A 572 41.23 11.97 -10.83
C TYR A 572 41.32 11.21 -12.15
N ASP A 573 42.52 10.74 -12.54
CA ASP A 573 42.72 10.04 -13.81
C ASP A 573 41.90 8.73 -13.88
N PHE A 574 41.78 8.03 -12.74
CA PHE A 574 40.93 6.86 -12.63
C PHE A 574 39.45 7.21 -12.82
N VAL A 575 38.96 8.27 -12.16
CA VAL A 575 37.57 8.70 -12.30
C VAL A 575 37.28 9.18 -13.72
N SER A 576 38.12 10.06 -14.29
CA SER A 576 37.94 10.56 -15.66
C SER A 576 37.98 9.44 -16.69
N GLY A 577 38.92 8.50 -16.57
CA GLY A 577 39.04 7.37 -17.50
C GLY A 577 37.81 6.45 -17.49
N ASN A 578 37.22 6.20 -16.33
CA ASN A 578 35.98 5.42 -16.23
C ASN A 578 34.77 6.19 -16.81
N TYR A 579 34.68 7.50 -16.61
CA TYR A 579 33.65 8.31 -17.26
C TYR A 579 33.81 8.30 -18.79
N ASP A 580 35.03 8.43 -19.31
CA ASP A 580 35.32 8.35 -20.75
C ASP A 580 34.93 7.00 -21.36
N ALA A 581 35.32 5.91 -20.70
CA ALA A 581 34.95 4.56 -21.13
C ALA A 581 33.43 4.33 -21.09
N SER A 582 32.75 4.88 -20.08
CA SER A 582 31.29 4.73 -19.93
C SER A 582 30.53 5.55 -20.98
N ILE A 583 31.02 6.75 -21.32
CA ILE A 583 30.45 7.58 -22.40
C ILE A 583 30.55 6.83 -23.75
N ASP A 584 31.73 6.31 -24.12
CA ASP A 584 31.91 5.56 -25.36
C ASP A 584 31.00 4.32 -25.45
N LYS A 585 30.80 3.63 -24.33
CA LYS A 585 29.87 2.48 -24.27
C LYS A 585 28.41 2.91 -24.43
N TYR A 586 27.98 3.99 -23.77
CA TYR A 586 26.63 4.52 -23.93
C TYR A 586 26.37 5.05 -25.35
N GLU A 587 27.34 5.69 -26.00
CA GLU A 587 27.22 6.12 -27.40
C GLU A 587 27.03 4.93 -28.35
N LYS A 588 27.78 3.84 -28.13
CA LYS A 588 27.63 2.59 -28.89
C LYS A 588 26.28 1.92 -28.63
N ALA A 589 25.86 1.87 -27.36
CA ALA A 589 24.56 1.32 -26.98
C ALA A 589 23.41 2.11 -27.60
N GLU A 590 23.45 3.45 -27.57
CA GLU A 590 22.47 4.32 -28.22
C GLU A 590 22.37 4.02 -29.71
N ALA A 591 23.50 3.98 -30.42
CA ALA A 591 23.53 3.69 -31.85
C ALA A 591 22.94 2.31 -32.19
N LEU A 592 23.15 1.30 -31.33
CA LEU A 592 22.56 -0.04 -31.49
C LEU A 592 21.05 -0.04 -31.23
N TYR A 593 20.56 0.67 -30.21
CA TYR A 593 19.11 0.82 -29.98
C TYR A 593 18.42 1.54 -31.15
N ARG A 594 19.03 2.60 -31.69
CA ARG A 594 18.49 3.29 -32.89
C ARG A 594 18.43 2.33 -34.08
N ARG A 595 19.51 1.59 -34.36
CA ARG A 595 19.52 0.57 -35.43
C ARG A 595 18.51 -0.55 -35.23
N ALA A 596 18.28 -0.95 -33.97
CA ALA A 596 17.25 -1.92 -33.64
C ALA A 596 15.83 -1.35 -33.87
N GLY A 597 15.65 -0.03 -33.89
CA GLY A 597 14.36 0.64 -34.02
C GLY A 597 13.67 0.92 -32.67
N GLU A 598 14.42 0.92 -31.56
CA GLU A 598 13.93 1.27 -30.21
C GLU A 598 14.32 2.72 -29.88
N GLU A 599 13.65 3.68 -30.53
CA GLU A 599 13.95 5.11 -30.39
C GLU A 599 13.78 5.62 -28.95
N SER A 600 12.79 5.12 -28.20
CA SER A 600 12.56 5.54 -26.82
C SER A 600 13.75 5.20 -25.90
N ASP A 601 14.33 4.01 -26.07
CA ASP A 601 15.48 3.57 -25.26
C ASP A 601 16.75 4.31 -25.68
N ALA A 602 16.90 4.58 -26.99
CA ALA A 602 17.97 5.41 -27.49
C ALA A 602 17.90 6.84 -26.94
N ASP A 603 16.73 7.46 -26.92
CA ASP A 603 16.55 8.82 -26.38
C ASP A 603 16.82 8.88 -24.87
N LEU A 604 16.42 7.85 -24.10
CA LEU A 604 16.79 7.72 -22.69
C LEU A 604 18.32 7.66 -22.49
N LEU A 605 19.03 6.90 -23.34
CA LEU A 605 20.48 6.86 -23.30
C LEU A 605 21.12 8.18 -23.72
N GLN A 606 20.53 8.89 -24.68
CA GLN A 606 21.00 10.21 -25.10
C GLN A 606 20.90 11.22 -23.95
N ASP A 607 19.79 11.25 -23.23
CA ASP A 607 19.61 12.07 -22.03
C ASP A 607 20.66 11.70 -20.96
N LYS A 608 20.92 10.40 -20.80
CA LYS A 608 21.93 9.88 -19.87
C LYS A 608 23.34 10.32 -20.28
N LEU A 609 23.68 10.28 -21.56
CA LEU A 609 24.95 10.77 -22.09
C LEU A 609 25.17 12.25 -21.82
N VAL A 610 24.15 13.08 -22.01
CA VAL A 610 24.20 14.51 -21.68
C VAL A 610 24.45 14.72 -20.19
N GLU A 611 23.75 13.95 -19.34
CA GLU A 611 23.92 14.00 -17.88
C GLU A 611 25.35 13.63 -17.47
N ILE A 612 25.86 12.48 -17.92
CA ILE A 612 27.18 11.96 -17.56
C ILE A 612 28.29 12.89 -18.06
N THR A 613 28.16 13.42 -19.28
CA THR A 613 29.11 14.38 -19.85
C THR A 613 29.16 15.66 -19.02
N ARG A 614 27.99 16.14 -18.55
CA ARG A 614 27.90 17.28 -17.64
C ARG A 614 28.55 16.97 -16.29
N GLN A 615 28.30 15.79 -15.71
CA GLN A 615 28.91 15.34 -14.46
C GLN A 615 30.45 15.30 -14.58
N LYS A 616 30.98 14.70 -15.65
CA LYS A 616 32.41 14.67 -15.96
C LYS A 616 33.01 16.08 -16.00
N ASN A 617 32.37 16.99 -16.73
CA ASN A 617 32.83 18.38 -16.84
C ASN A 617 32.82 19.11 -15.49
N ASN A 618 31.82 18.85 -14.64
CA ASN A 618 31.76 19.40 -13.29
C ASN A 618 32.89 18.84 -12.40
N ILE A 619 33.16 17.54 -12.46
CA ILE A 619 34.27 16.90 -11.75
C ILE A 619 35.59 17.57 -12.14
N PHE A 620 35.83 17.79 -13.43
CA PHE A 620 37.03 18.47 -13.92
C PHE A 620 37.15 19.90 -13.40
N ARG A 621 36.08 20.69 -13.44
CA ARG A 621 36.08 22.08 -12.93
C ARG A 621 36.38 22.15 -11.44
N ILE A 622 35.78 21.27 -10.65
CA ILE A 622 35.99 21.20 -9.20
C ILE A 622 37.42 20.74 -8.90
N PHE A 623 37.93 19.75 -9.64
CA PHE A 623 39.32 19.31 -9.54
C PHE A 623 40.30 20.47 -9.79
N LEU A 624 40.09 21.27 -10.84
CA LEU A 624 40.91 22.45 -11.12
C LEU A 624 40.83 23.49 -9.99
N ALA A 625 39.64 23.75 -9.45
CA ALA A 625 39.46 24.69 -8.35
C ALA A 625 40.17 24.22 -7.07
N TYR A 626 40.03 22.94 -6.73
CA TYR A 626 40.69 22.33 -5.58
C TYR A 626 42.21 22.29 -5.73
N GLY A 627 42.71 21.90 -6.90
CA GLY A 627 44.14 21.95 -7.23
C GLY A 627 44.73 23.36 -7.15
N SER A 628 43.99 24.36 -7.64
CA SER A 628 44.39 25.78 -7.54
C SER A 628 44.45 26.25 -6.08
N LEU A 629 43.49 25.85 -5.24
CA LEU A 629 43.48 26.16 -3.81
C LEU A 629 44.69 25.55 -3.09
N LEU A 630 44.99 24.27 -3.35
CA LEU A 630 46.17 23.60 -2.80
C LEU A 630 47.47 24.29 -3.24
N GLY A 631 47.54 24.71 -4.51
CA GLY A 631 48.65 25.49 -5.04
C GLY A 631 48.83 26.83 -4.30
N LEU A 632 47.74 27.55 -4.03
CA LEU A 632 47.76 28.80 -3.27
C LEU A 632 48.20 28.58 -1.81
N VAL A 633 47.72 27.53 -1.15
CA VAL A 633 48.16 27.17 0.22
C VAL A 633 49.64 26.83 0.25
N PHE A 634 50.12 26.08 -0.75
CA PHE A 634 51.53 25.75 -0.88
C PHE A 634 52.39 27.00 -1.11
N LEU A 635 52.00 27.88 -2.03
CA LEU A 635 52.68 29.16 -2.27
C LEU A 635 52.69 30.05 -1.02
N TRP A 636 51.57 30.11 -0.29
CA TRP A 636 51.49 30.82 0.98
C TRP A 636 52.45 30.23 2.03
N PHE A 637 52.53 28.90 2.13
CA PHE A 637 53.44 28.22 3.04
C PHE A 637 54.91 28.49 2.67
N VAL A 638 55.27 28.38 1.39
CA VAL A 638 56.63 28.70 0.89
C VAL A 638 56.97 30.17 1.18
N GLY A 639 56.06 31.10 0.89
CA GLY A 639 56.25 32.52 1.17
C GLY A 639 56.45 32.80 2.66
N ARG A 640 55.69 32.12 3.52
CA ARG A 640 55.82 32.22 4.99
C ARG A 640 57.17 31.69 5.48
N VAL A 641 57.62 30.55 4.97
CA VAL A 641 58.95 30.00 5.31
C VAL A 641 60.05 30.94 4.84
N PHE A 642 59.94 31.50 3.62
CA PHE A 642 60.92 32.44 3.08
C PHE A 642 60.99 33.74 3.90
N TRP A 643 59.85 34.35 4.25
CA TRP A 643 59.82 35.52 5.14
C TRP A 643 60.34 35.21 6.54
N GLY A 644 60.02 34.03 7.08
CA GLY A 644 60.57 33.58 8.36
C GLY A 644 62.09 33.43 8.31
N LEU A 645 62.63 32.87 7.22
CA LEU A 645 64.08 32.76 7.00
C LEU A 645 64.73 34.14 6.87
N GLN A 646 64.12 35.06 6.11
CA GLN A 646 64.63 36.43 5.99
C GLN A 646 64.68 37.15 7.33
N ASN A 647 63.61 37.06 8.13
CA ASN A 647 63.57 37.64 9.47
C ASN A 647 64.64 37.02 10.37
N TYR A 648 64.79 35.69 10.34
CA TYR A 648 65.85 35.00 11.08
C TYR A 648 67.26 35.48 10.68
N THR A 649 67.55 35.58 9.39
CA THR A 649 68.85 36.11 8.92
C THR A 649 69.06 37.57 9.27
N ARG A 650 68.00 38.39 9.32
CA ARG A 650 68.07 39.78 9.75
C ARG A 650 68.39 39.89 11.24
N ASP A 651 67.71 39.09 12.07
CA ASP A 651 67.96 39.03 13.51
C ASP A 651 69.37 38.49 13.83
N GLU A 652 69.90 37.56 13.02
CA GLU A 652 71.29 37.08 13.14
C GLU A 652 72.32 38.17 12.77
N MET A 653 72.03 38.98 11.73
CA MET A 653 72.85 40.14 11.39
C MET A 653 72.80 41.23 12.47
N ASP A 654 71.63 41.50 13.05
CA ASP A 654 71.47 42.46 14.15
C ASP A 654 72.10 41.93 15.46
N GLY A 655 72.10 40.61 15.69
CA GLY A 655 72.77 39.96 16.82
C GLY A 655 74.31 39.96 16.74
N HIS A 656 74.89 40.14 15.55
CA HIS A 656 76.33 40.35 15.35
C HIS A 656 76.74 41.82 15.36
N GLY A 657 75.79 42.76 15.31
CA GLY A 657 75.97 44.18 15.58
C GLY A 657 75.84 44.48 17.07
N GLY A 658 76.70 43.86 17.90
CA GLY A 658 76.77 44.16 19.33
C GLY A 658 77.09 45.64 19.54
N ASP A 659 76.08 46.41 19.94
CA ASP A 659 76.32 47.79 20.33
C ASP A 659 76.93 47.82 21.73
N VAL A 660 78.04 48.53 21.75
CA VAL A 660 79.02 48.62 22.81
C VAL A 660 78.44 49.46 23.94
N LEU A 661 78.53 48.93 25.17
CA LEU A 661 78.39 49.69 26.39
C LEU A 661 79.29 50.93 26.34
N THR A 662 78.70 52.09 26.05
CA THR A 662 79.23 53.39 26.52
C THR A 662 78.28 53.87 27.61
N GLY A 663 78.68 53.63 28.85
CA GLY A 663 78.00 54.22 29.99
C GLY A 663 78.34 55.70 30.09
N GLU A 664 77.36 56.52 30.43
CA GLU A 664 77.59 57.65 31.33
C GLU A 664 76.29 58.06 32.04
N GLU A 665 76.39 57.95 33.37
CA GLU A 665 75.75 58.69 34.46
C GLU A 665 74.37 59.36 34.31
N SER A 666 73.48 58.93 35.21
CA SER A 666 72.93 59.72 36.34
C SER A 666 72.45 61.18 36.09
N LYS A 667 71.16 61.38 36.41
CA LYS A 667 70.45 62.59 36.87
C LYS A 667 70.08 63.67 35.82
N ARG A 668 68.84 63.59 35.30
CA ARG A 668 67.66 64.34 35.78
C ARG A 668 66.41 63.92 35.03
#